data_AF-A0A516SJM8-F1
#
_entry.id   AF-A0A516SJM8-F1
#
_cell.length_a   1.000
_cell.length_b   1.000
_cell.length_c   1.000
_cell.angle_alpha   90.00
_cell.angle_beta   90.00
_cell.angle_gamma   90.00
#
_symmetry.space_group_name_H-M   'P 1'
#
loop_
_entity.id
_entity.type
_entity.pdbx_description
1 polymer ?
#
loop_
_entity_poly.entity_id
_entity_poly.type
_entity_poly.pdbx_seq_one_letter_code
_entity_poly.pdbx_strand_id
1 'polypeptide(L)'
;MARIPEDFVQDLLNRLDIVDVVERYLPLKKAGQNYSACCPFHKEKSPSFTVSQTKQFYHCFGCGVHGSAIGFVMEHEGLGFPDAVEKLAESVGMQVPRSEGHASEAPRRVQQTGLVDLNTRAMHFYREQLKHNERAVDYLKRRGLSGQVAARFGLGYAPDNWHPLAQCFSDYATNPQLNEAGLVIDHTDSGRRYDRFRDRIVFPIMDGKSQVIGFGGRIIDQGEPKYLNSPETPLFQKGLELYGLPQARQSIRAVNRVLVVEGYMDVVALAQLGVEYAVATLGTACTPEHVKKLTRLADQVVFSFDGDKAGRKAAWRALENSLALASDGKILSFLFLPAEHDPDSYIREFGKDNFEALIERESLGLVAFLCRELASQVDLDSDEGKAKLLHLARPLVEQIKAPALGVLLRKKLGELAGLDGVEIAQLLGGTPQAQPQYANQPGRTQGKPEGRGGFKRDDWSGKKWNKDGAGGGKWRGFGREEQGAPPPDGTRHTGDLGFELLQLLIVAPKYALDLPQNELPGGAQSPALRAISRLADYVADLPQAPTTAHVLEALRDDPCHAMLGRALTQSRLNYREGDDAILAQAWQHALQRYLALVEKPKATRRQAELDEKVRSGGFSALSEAEREEYKRLIKQSHMSKGE
;
A
#
# COMPACT_ATOMS: atom_id res chain seq x y z
N MET A 1 2.56 -24.16 -20.85
CA MET A 1 3.08 -22.99 -21.58
C MET A 1 4.10 -23.49 -22.59
N ALA A 2 3.95 -23.14 -23.86
CA ALA A 2 4.90 -23.52 -24.89
C ALA A 2 6.29 -22.97 -24.51
N ARG A 3 7.31 -23.84 -24.54
CA ARG A 3 8.70 -23.44 -24.31
C ARG A 3 9.18 -22.81 -25.61
N ILE A 4 9.33 -21.48 -25.62
CA ILE A 4 10.02 -20.78 -26.71
C ILE A 4 11.43 -21.40 -26.78
N PRO A 5 11.89 -21.89 -27.95
CA PRO A 5 13.21 -22.50 -28.06
C PRO A 5 14.28 -21.53 -27.57
N GLU A 6 15.20 -22.01 -26.74
CA GLU A 6 16.31 -21.20 -26.21
C GLU A 6 17.16 -20.62 -27.35
N ASP A 7 17.35 -21.39 -28.43
CA ASP A 7 18.06 -20.93 -29.63
C ASP A 7 17.38 -19.73 -30.29
N PHE A 8 16.04 -19.69 -30.33
CA PHE A 8 15.33 -18.53 -30.86
C PHE A 8 15.48 -17.30 -29.97
N VAL A 9 15.42 -17.48 -28.64
CA VAL A 9 15.64 -16.39 -27.69
C VAL A 9 17.05 -15.82 -27.88
N GLN A 10 18.03 -16.68 -28.08
CA GLN A 10 19.40 -16.27 -28.35
C GLN A 10 19.54 -15.55 -29.69
N ASP A 11 18.94 -16.07 -30.76
CA ASP A 11 18.91 -15.41 -32.07
C ASP A 11 18.23 -14.04 -32.02
N LEU A 12 17.14 -13.92 -31.27
CA LEU A 12 16.45 -12.67 -31.05
C LEU A 12 17.35 -11.66 -30.34
N LEU A 13 18.00 -12.07 -29.24
CA LEU A 13 18.95 -11.21 -28.52
C LEU A 13 20.14 -10.81 -29.41
N ASN A 14 20.59 -11.67 -30.32
CA ASN A 14 21.68 -11.36 -31.25
C ASN A 14 21.29 -10.35 -32.34
N ARG A 15 19.99 -10.22 -32.67
CA ARG A 15 19.50 -9.24 -33.65
C ARG A 15 19.10 -7.90 -33.04
N LEU A 16 18.89 -7.87 -31.73
CA LEU A 16 18.56 -6.65 -31.01
C LEU A 16 19.84 -5.92 -30.62
N ASP A 17 19.79 -4.59 -30.69
CA ASP A 17 20.67 -3.77 -29.89
C ASP A 17 19.91 -3.28 -28.66
N ILE A 18 20.39 -3.64 -27.47
CA ILE A 18 19.80 -3.19 -26.21
C ILE A 18 19.76 -1.66 -26.10
N VAL A 19 20.69 -0.93 -26.72
CA VAL A 19 20.66 0.54 -26.76
C VAL A 19 19.40 1.00 -27.50
N ASP A 20 19.15 0.49 -28.70
CA ASP A 20 17.96 0.82 -29.49
C ASP A 20 16.66 0.43 -28.80
N VAL A 21 16.66 -0.70 -28.09
CA VAL A 21 15.50 -1.14 -27.31
C VAL A 21 15.22 -0.16 -26.18
N VAL A 22 16.23 0.25 -25.42
CA VAL A 22 16.08 1.13 -24.27
C VAL A 22 15.80 2.58 -24.69
N GLU A 23 16.43 3.08 -25.75
CA GLU A 23 16.26 4.46 -26.26
C GLU A 23 14.83 4.77 -26.69
N ARG A 24 14.03 3.75 -27.04
CA ARG A 24 12.58 3.90 -27.30
C ARG A 24 11.79 4.37 -26.08
N TYR A 25 12.31 4.15 -24.88
CA TYR A 25 11.60 4.43 -23.63
C TYR A 25 12.24 5.56 -22.83
N LEU A 26 13.56 5.70 -22.87
CA LEU A 26 14.27 6.78 -22.20
C LEU A 26 15.46 7.28 -23.01
N PRO A 27 15.72 8.59 -23.04
CA PRO A 27 16.86 9.15 -23.75
C PRO A 27 18.17 8.72 -23.08
N LEU A 28 19.03 8.05 -23.84
CA LEU A 28 20.35 7.65 -23.38
C LEU A 28 21.41 8.70 -23.75
N LYS A 29 22.38 8.93 -22.85
CA LYS A 29 23.56 9.76 -23.10
C LYS A 29 24.80 8.90 -23.15
N LYS A 30 25.64 9.08 -24.17
CA LYS A 30 26.89 8.34 -24.29
C LYS A 30 27.87 8.74 -23.18
N ALA A 31 28.37 7.77 -22.43
CA ALA A 31 29.29 7.92 -21.31
C ALA A 31 30.45 6.92 -21.45
N GLY A 32 31.49 7.32 -22.18
CA GLY A 32 32.61 6.45 -22.53
C GLY A 32 32.17 5.36 -23.53
N GLN A 33 32.41 4.09 -23.19
CA GLN A 33 32.00 2.93 -24.01
C GLN A 33 30.55 2.49 -23.76
N ASN A 34 29.90 3.01 -22.72
CA ASN A 34 28.53 2.67 -22.37
C ASN A 34 27.61 3.88 -22.57
N TYR A 35 26.31 3.65 -22.38
CA TYR A 35 25.29 4.68 -22.36
C TYR A 35 24.76 4.82 -20.95
N SER A 36 24.33 6.01 -20.58
CA SER A 36 23.87 6.33 -19.23
C SER A 36 22.61 7.18 -19.24
N ALA A 37 21.74 6.95 -18.27
CA ALA A 37 20.53 7.73 -18.02
C ALA A 37 20.10 7.63 -16.56
N CYS A 38 19.06 8.40 -16.18
CA CYS A 38 18.34 8.13 -14.95
C CYS A 38 17.54 6.83 -15.11
N CYS A 39 17.59 5.99 -14.09
CA CYS A 39 16.94 4.69 -14.08
C CYS A 39 15.42 4.83 -14.19
N PRO A 40 14.76 4.10 -15.12
CA PRO A 40 13.31 4.12 -15.23
C PRO A 40 12.61 3.29 -14.14
N PHE A 41 13.36 2.55 -13.33
CA PHE A 41 12.85 1.61 -12.33
C PHE A 41 12.91 2.13 -10.89
N HIS A 42 13.57 3.26 -10.65
CA HIS A 42 13.57 3.93 -9.36
C HIS A 42 13.84 5.43 -9.53
N LYS A 43 13.46 6.23 -8.54
CA LYS A 43 13.57 7.69 -8.63
C LYS A 43 14.96 8.18 -8.23
N GLU A 44 15.69 8.78 -9.17
CA GLU A 44 17.01 9.38 -8.93
C GLU A 44 17.21 10.69 -9.69
N LYS A 45 18.12 11.54 -9.19
CA LYS A 45 18.48 12.82 -9.82
C LYS A 45 19.76 12.75 -10.65
N SER A 46 20.67 11.86 -10.28
CA SER A 46 21.90 11.58 -11.02
C SER A 46 21.74 10.32 -11.85
N PRO A 47 22.28 10.25 -13.08
CA PRO A 47 22.16 9.06 -13.90
C PRO A 47 22.98 7.91 -13.33
N SER A 48 22.34 6.82 -12.90
CA SER A 48 23.01 5.59 -12.45
C SER A 48 22.68 4.36 -13.32
N PHE A 49 21.73 4.50 -14.24
CA PHE A 49 21.38 3.46 -15.20
C PHE A 49 22.40 3.43 -16.32
N THR A 50 23.09 2.31 -16.47
CA THR A 50 24.12 2.11 -17.49
C THR A 50 23.72 0.99 -18.44
N VAL A 51 23.79 1.25 -19.74
CA VAL A 51 23.53 0.28 -20.80
C VAL A 51 24.83 0.01 -21.54
N SER A 52 25.25 -1.25 -21.59
CA SER A 52 26.44 -1.66 -22.31
C SER A 52 26.07 -2.19 -23.68
N GLN A 53 26.36 -1.43 -24.74
CA GLN A 53 26.14 -1.85 -26.12
C GLN A 53 26.99 -3.08 -26.48
N THR A 54 28.25 -3.14 -26.01
CA THR A 54 29.13 -4.28 -26.30
C THR A 54 28.71 -5.54 -25.57
N LYS A 55 28.23 -5.42 -24.33
CA LYS A 55 27.86 -6.58 -23.50
C LYS A 55 26.37 -6.93 -23.55
N GLN A 56 25.56 -6.14 -24.27
CA GLN A 56 24.12 -6.33 -24.47
C GLN A 56 23.32 -6.53 -23.17
N PHE A 57 23.68 -5.80 -22.11
CA PHE A 57 22.93 -5.77 -20.84
C PHE A 57 22.85 -4.35 -20.27
N TYR A 58 21.88 -4.13 -19.38
CA TYR A 58 21.79 -2.92 -18.56
C TYR A 58 22.04 -3.25 -17.09
N HIS A 59 22.56 -2.27 -16.35
CA HIS A 59 22.71 -2.34 -14.90
C HIS A 59 22.52 -0.94 -14.30
N CYS A 60 21.75 -0.84 -13.24
CA CYS A 60 21.59 0.37 -12.46
C CYS A 60 22.44 0.31 -11.19
N PHE A 61 23.38 1.25 -11.05
CA PHE A 61 24.22 1.33 -9.85
C PHE A 61 23.50 1.91 -8.62
N GLY A 62 22.35 2.56 -8.81
CA GLY A 62 21.51 3.05 -7.72
C GLY A 62 20.69 1.96 -7.04
N CYS A 63 19.85 1.25 -7.80
CA CYS A 63 18.94 0.23 -7.26
C CYS A 63 19.37 -1.23 -7.50
N GLY A 64 20.44 -1.48 -8.26
CA GLY A 64 20.95 -2.84 -8.52
C GLY A 64 20.19 -3.65 -9.58
N VAL A 65 19.14 -3.09 -10.19
CA VAL A 65 18.41 -3.77 -11.26
C VAL A 65 19.30 -3.95 -12.49
N HIS A 66 19.24 -5.15 -13.08
CA HIS A 66 20.04 -5.51 -14.24
C HIS A 66 19.30 -6.53 -15.10
N GLY A 67 19.62 -6.59 -16.39
CA GLY A 67 18.99 -7.55 -17.29
C GLY A 67 19.37 -7.38 -18.75
N SER A 68 18.79 -8.24 -19.59
CA SER A 68 18.87 -8.17 -21.05
C SER A 68 17.78 -7.25 -21.63
N ALA A 69 17.77 -7.07 -22.95
CA ALA A 69 16.72 -6.34 -23.66
C ALA A 69 15.30 -6.90 -23.37
N ILE A 70 15.16 -8.24 -23.31
CA ILE A 70 13.89 -8.89 -22.96
C ILE A 70 13.50 -8.55 -21.52
N GLY A 71 14.43 -8.70 -20.58
CA GLY A 71 14.19 -8.35 -19.18
C GLY A 71 13.82 -6.87 -19.01
N PHE A 72 14.45 -5.97 -19.77
CA PHE A 72 14.10 -4.56 -19.78
C PHE A 72 12.64 -4.36 -20.19
N VAL A 73 12.20 -4.94 -21.31
CA VAL A 73 10.81 -4.80 -21.80
C VAL A 73 9.82 -5.44 -20.83
N MET A 74 10.14 -6.60 -20.25
CA MET A 74 9.28 -7.24 -19.23
C MET A 74 9.04 -6.31 -18.04
N GLU A 75 10.11 -5.78 -17.45
CA GLU A 75 10.02 -4.91 -16.28
C GLU A 75 9.41 -3.55 -16.65
N HIS A 76 9.85 -2.97 -17.77
CA HIS A 76 9.43 -1.65 -18.24
C HIS A 76 8.02 -1.64 -18.82
N GLU A 77 7.45 -2.76 -19.25
CA GLU A 77 6.06 -2.82 -19.73
C GLU A 77 5.13 -3.66 -18.85
N GLY A 78 5.67 -4.37 -17.87
CA GLY A 78 4.90 -5.32 -17.04
C GLY A 78 4.47 -6.56 -17.81
N LEU A 79 5.18 -6.90 -18.90
CA LEU A 79 4.85 -8.02 -19.77
C LEU A 79 5.39 -9.34 -19.23
N GLY A 80 4.67 -10.43 -19.51
CA GLY A 80 5.21 -11.78 -19.33
C GLY A 80 6.34 -12.07 -20.34
N PHE A 81 7.17 -13.07 -20.04
CA PHE A 81 8.29 -13.45 -20.92
C PHE A 81 7.87 -13.73 -22.37
N PRO A 82 6.79 -14.51 -22.66
CA PRO A 82 6.38 -14.75 -24.05
C PRO A 82 5.96 -13.48 -24.80
N ASP A 83 5.25 -12.58 -24.12
CA ASP A 83 4.77 -11.33 -24.73
C ASP A 83 5.92 -10.36 -25.01
N ALA A 84 6.92 -10.30 -24.11
CA ALA A 84 8.11 -9.49 -24.31
C ALA A 84 8.98 -10.02 -25.46
N VAL A 85 9.15 -11.35 -25.56
CA VAL A 85 9.85 -11.99 -26.69
C VAL A 85 9.12 -11.72 -28.00
N GLU A 86 7.80 -11.84 -28.03
CA GLU A 86 7.00 -11.61 -29.24
C GLU A 86 7.07 -10.15 -29.71
N LYS A 87 6.92 -9.20 -28.79
CA LYS A 87 7.03 -7.77 -29.09
C LYS A 87 8.41 -7.40 -29.65
N LEU A 88 9.47 -7.92 -29.04
CA LEU A 88 10.82 -7.66 -29.51
C LEU A 88 11.08 -8.33 -30.86
N ALA A 89 10.61 -9.56 -31.06
CA ALA A 89 10.72 -10.28 -32.33
C ALA A 89 10.01 -9.54 -33.47
N GLU A 90 8.80 -9.03 -33.25
CA GLU A 90 8.08 -8.21 -34.22
C GLU A 90 8.88 -6.96 -34.62
N SER A 91 9.55 -6.32 -33.64
CA SER A 91 10.34 -5.12 -33.91
C SER A 91 11.59 -5.33 -34.76
N VAL A 92 12.04 -6.58 -34.92
CA VAL A 92 13.15 -6.98 -35.81
C VAL A 92 12.70 -7.91 -36.93
N GLY A 93 11.40 -8.01 -37.18
CA GLY A 93 10.81 -8.83 -38.25
C GLY A 93 11.03 -10.34 -38.08
N MET A 94 11.23 -10.82 -36.86
CA MET A 94 11.37 -12.25 -36.54
C MET A 94 10.02 -12.84 -36.15
N GLN A 95 9.74 -14.06 -36.63
CA GLN A 95 8.61 -14.84 -36.15
C GLN A 95 9.07 -15.83 -35.07
N VAL A 96 8.40 -15.81 -33.92
CA VAL A 96 8.69 -16.72 -32.80
C VAL A 96 8.31 -18.16 -33.19
N PRO A 97 9.26 -19.12 -33.20
CA PRO A 97 9.00 -20.53 -33.50
C PRO A 97 8.06 -21.11 -32.46
N ARG A 98 7.00 -21.76 -32.95
CA ARG A 98 6.02 -22.43 -32.11
C ARG A 98 6.26 -23.93 -32.23
N SER A 99 6.34 -24.62 -31.09
CA SER A 99 6.37 -26.09 -31.07
C SER A 99 5.15 -26.65 -31.82
N GLU A 100 5.34 -27.75 -32.57
CA GLU A 100 4.43 -28.32 -33.58
C GLU A 100 3.00 -28.69 -33.11
N GLY A 101 2.63 -28.44 -31.85
CA GLY A 101 1.26 -28.55 -31.34
C GLY A 101 0.32 -27.38 -31.69
N HIS A 102 0.80 -26.32 -32.37
CA HIS A 102 0.08 -25.03 -32.51
C HIS A 102 -0.17 -24.55 -33.96
N ALA A 103 -0.36 -25.45 -34.92
CA ALA A 103 -0.95 -25.10 -36.22
C ALA A 103 -2.34 -24.42 -36.08
N SER A 104 -2.96 -24.49 -34.89
CA SER A 104 -4.25 -23.87 -34.52
C SER A 104 -4.17 -22.43 -33.96
N GLU A 105 -2.98 -21.85 -33.77
CA GLU A 105 -2.86 -20.50 -33.16
C GLU A 105 -2.74 -19.34 -34.16
N ALA A 106 -2.21 -19.57 -35.37
CA ALA A 106 -2.18 -18.51 -36.40
C ALA A 106 -3.60 -18.02 -36.78
N PRO A 107 -4.60 -18.91 -36.99
CA PRO A 107 -5.98 -18.49 -37.19
C PRO A 107 -6.55 -17.73 -35.99
N ARG A 108 -6.25 -18.16 -34.76
CA ARG A 108 -6.69 -17.49 -33.53
C ARG A 108 -6.10 -16.09 -33.38
N ARG A 109 -4.83 -15.88 -33.70
CA ARG A 109 -4.21 -14.54 -33.65
C ARG A 109 -4.76 -13.60 -34.71
N VAL A 110 -4.95 -14.09 -35.94
CA VAL A 110 -5.59 -13.31 -37.02
C VAL A 110 -7.03 -12.94 -36.63
N GLN A 111 -7.78 -13.88 -36.07
CA GLN A 111 -9.12 -13.64 -35.53
C GLN A 111 -9.09 -12.59 -34.40
N GLN A 112 -8.20 -12.72 -33.42
CA GLN A 112 -8.06 -11.74 -32.33
C GLN A 112 -7.69 -10.35 -32.84
N THR A 113 -6.78 -10.25 -33.82
CA THR A 113 -6.41 -8.97 -34.43
C THR A 113 -7.64 -8.31 -35.07
N GLY A 114 -8.42 -9.08 -35.83
CA GLY A 114 -9.69 -8.60 -36.40
C GLY A 114 -10.67 -8.11 -35.33
N LEU A 115 -10.82 -8.83 -34.20
CA LEU A 115 -11.69 -8.40 -33.10
C LEU A 115 -11.20 -7.09 -32.44
N VAL A 116 -9.89 -6.89 -32.31
CA VAL A 116 -9.30 -5.65 -31.77
C VAL A 116 -9.59 -4.47 -32.69
N ASP A 117 -9.50 -4.67 -34.01
CA ASP A 117 -9.81 -3.63 -35.00
C ASP A 117 -11.29 -3.22 -34.93
N LEU A 118 -12.20 -4.20 -34.77
CA LEU A 118 -13.63 -3.93 -34.58
C LEU A 118 -13.89 -3.09 -33.31
N ASN A 119 -13.30 -3.48 -32.18
CA ASN A 119 -13.40 -2.72 -30.94
C ASN A 119 -12.81 -1.31 -31.08
N THR A 120 -11.66 -1.17 -31.73
CA THR A 120 -11.02 0.13 -31.96
C THR A 120 -11.91 1.04 -32.81
N ARG A 121 -12.52 0.51 -33.88
CA ARG A 121 -13.47 1.24 -34.72
C ARG A 121 -14.72 1.66 -33.93
N ALA A 122 -15.27 0.78 -33.10
CA ALA A 122 -16.39 1.10 -32.22
C ALA A 122 -16.03 2.19 -31.19
N MET A 123 -14.85 2.13 -30.59
CA MET A 123 -14.36 3.18 -29.68
C MET A 123 -14.30 4.54 -30.38
N HIS A 124 -13.74 4.61 -31.60
CA HIS A 124 -13.70 5.85 -32.37
C HIS A 124 -15.09 6.40 -32.67
N PHE A 125 -16.03 5.53 -33.05
CA PHE A 125 -17.42 5.90 -33.24
C PHE A 125 -18.02 6.50 -31.96
N TYR A 126 -17.93 5.81 -30.82
CA TYR A 126 -18.48 6.32 -29.55
C TYR A 126 -17.84 7.64 -29.11
N ARG A 127 -16.53 7.80 -29.30
CA ARG A 127 -15.82 9.07 -29.01
C ARG A 127 -16.37 10.21 -29.85
N GLU A 128 -16.67 9.95 -31.12
CA GLU A 128 -17.22 10.96 -32.02
C GLU A 128 -18.66 11.32 -31.66
N GLN A 129 -19.48 10.32 -31.30
CA GLN A 129 -20.84 10.54 -30.82
C GLN A 129 -20.88 11.39 -29.54
N LEU A 130 -19.90 11.21 -28.64
CA LEU A 130 -19.81 12.01 -27.41
C LEU A 130 -19.66 13.50 -27.70
N LYS A 131 -18.85 13.89 -28.69
CA LYS A 131 -18.61 15.30 -29.02
C LYS A 131 -19.88 16.02 -29.50
N HIS A 132 -20.79 15.29 -30.13
CA HIS A 132 -22.00 15.82 -30.72
C HIS A 132 -23.22 15.70 -29.80
N ASN A 133 -23.06 15.14 -28.60
CA ASN A 133 -24.15 14.94 -27.65
C ASN A 133 -23.97 15.82 -26.41
N GLU A 134 -24.61 16.98 -26.42
CA GLU A 134 -24.53 17.96 -25.31
C GLU A 134 -24.96 17.34 -23.97
N ARG A 135 -25.98 16.49 -23.96
CA ARG A 135 -26.48 15.82 -22.75
C ARG A 135 -25.41 14.94 -22.10
N ALA A 136 -24.70 14.14 -22.89
CA ALA A 136 -23.62 13.27 -22.43
C ALA A 136 -22.40 14.08 -21.97
N VAL A 137 -22.06 15.15 -22.69
CA VAL A 137 -20.98 16.08 -22.30
C VAL A 137 -21.30 16.76 -20.98
N ASP A 138 -22.51 17.28 -20.81
CA ASP A 138 -22.92 17.98 -19.60
C ASP A 138 -23.02 17.03 -18.41
N TYR A 139 -23.38 15.77 -18.63
CA TYR A 139 -23.29 14.75 -17.60
C TYR A 139 -21.85 14.58 -17.08
N LEU A 140 -20.86 14.46 -17.98
CA LEU A 140 -19.45 14.34 -17.60
C LEU A 140 -18.95 15.61 -16.90
N LYS A 141 -19.35 16.80 -17.37
CA LYS A 141 -19.02 18.07 -16.71
C LYS A 141 -19.64 18.21 -15.32
N ARG A 142 -20.90 17.79 -15.13
CA ARG A 142 -21.53 17.73 -13.79
C ARG A 142 -20.81 16.76 -12.86
N ARG A 143 -20.22 15.71 -13.43
CA ARG A 143 -19.29 14.80 -12.76
C ARG A 143 -17.86 15.38 -12.67
N GLY A 144 -17.64 16.65 -12.94
CA GLY A 144 -16.35 17.34 -12.87
C GLY A 144 -15.24 16.74 -13.73
N LEU A 145 -15.57 16.03 -14.81
CA LEU A 145 -14.60 15.45 -15.72
C LEU A 145 -14.31 16.40 -16.87
N SER A 146 -13.03 16.72 -17.07
CA SER A 146 -12.59 17.55 -18.19
C SER A 146 -12.56 16.78 -19.52
N GLY A 147 -12.55 17.52 -20.63
CA GLY A 147 -12.32 16.92 -21.96
C GLY A 147 -10.95 16.24 -22.07
N GLN A 148 -9.95 16.68 -21.31
CA GLN A 148 -8.60 16.10 -21.32
C GLN A 148 -8.60 14.70 -20.69
N VAL A 149 -9.20 14.54 -19.50
CA VAL A 149 -9.30 13.22 -18.85
C VAL A 149 -10.21 12.28 -19.66
N ALA A 150 -11.31 12.80 -20.21
CA ALA A 150 -12.19 12.02 -21.09
C ALA A 150 -11.43 11.51 -22.33
N ALA A 151 -10.60 12.37 -22.95
CA ALA A 151 -9.77 11.98 -24.08
C ALA A 151 -8.73 10.93 -23.70
N ARG A 152 -8.01 11.10 -22.58
CA ARG A 152 -7.00 10.17 -22.05
C ARG A 152 -7.56 8.76 -21.81
N PHE A 153 -8.78 8.67 -21.27
CA PHE A 153 -9.42 7.39 -20.95
C PHE A 153 -10.27 6.81 -22.09
N GLY A 154 -10.29 7.44 -23.26
CA GLY A 154 -11.04 6.88 -24.38
C GLY A 154 -12.55 7.15 -24.33
N LEU A 155 -13.06 7.96 -23.40
CA LEU A 155 -14.50 8.02 -23.11
C LEU A 155 -15.34 8.38 -24.36
N GLY A 156 -16.49 7.72 -24.47
CA GLY A 156 -17.42 7.91 -25.58
C GLY A 156 -18.88 7.90 -25.12
N TYR A 157 -19.79 7.98 -26.07
CA TYR A 157 -21.23 7.87 -25.85
C TYR A 157 -21.84 6.90 -26.86
N ALA A 158 -22.62 5.95 -26.37
CA ALA A 158 -23.45 5.06 -27.19
C ALA A 158 -24.83 5.72 -27.34
N PRO A 159 -25.25 6.11 -28.56
CA PRO A 159 -26.53 6.78 -28.78
C PRO A 159 -27.74 5.95 -28.33
N ASP A 160 -28.85 6.64 -28.00
CA ASP A 160 -30.14 6.02 -27.73
C ASP A 160 -30.83 5.57 -29.03
N ASN A 161 -30.30 4.51 -29.64
CA ASN A 161 -30.89 3.85 -30.80
C ASN A 161 -30.49 2.37 -30.80
N TRP A 162 -31.21 1.53 -31.54
CA TRP A 162 -30.99 0.09 -31.61
C TRP A 162 -29.77 -0.32 -32.44
N HIS A 163 -29.41 0.44 -33.48
CA HIS A 163 -28.32 0.10 -34.41
C HIS A 163 -27.31 1.24 -34.71
N PRO A 164 -26.91 2.13 -33.78
CA PRO A 164 -25.91 3.17 -34.02
C PRO A 164 -24.64 2.68 -34.74
N LEU A 165 -24.10 1.52 -34.33
CA LEU A 165 -22.88 0.95 -34.89
C LEU A 165 -23.00 0.58 -36.38
N ALA A 166 -24.21 0.43 -36.94
CA ALA A 166 -24.40 0.23 -38.37
C ALA A 166 -23.83 1.39 -39.21
N GLN A 167 -23.72 2.59 -38.64
CA GLN A 167 -23.09 3.74 -39.29
C GLN A 167 -21.58 3.56 -39.49
N CYS A 168 -20.93 2.80 -38.61
CA CYS A 168 -19.50 2.54 -38.67
C CYS A 168 -19.15 1.10 -39.05
N PHE A 169 -20.10 0.23 -39.38
CA PHE A 169 -19.82 -1.12 -39.90
C PHE A 169 -20.68 -1.38 -41.14
N SER A 170 -20.06 -1.37 -42.32
CA SER A 170 -20.76 -1.60 -43.60
C SER A 170 -21.39 -2.98 -43.70
N ASP A 171 -20.83 -3.95 -42.98
CA ASP A 171 -21.22 -5.35 -42.88
C ASP A 171 -21.97 -5.64 -41.56
N TYR A 172 -22.53 -4.62 -40.89
CA TYR A 172 -23.20 -4.73 -39.59
C TYR A 172 -24.23 -5.86 -39.51
N ALA A 173 -25.02 -6.07 -40.57
CA ALA A 173 -26.08 -7.08 -40.57
C ALA A 173 -25.54 -8.52 -40.71
N THR A 174 -24.38 -8.71 -41.32
CA THR A 174 -23.89 -10.04 -41.73
C THR A 174 -22.63 -10.47 -40.99
N ASN A 175 -21.90 -9.55 -40.34
CA ASN A 175 -20.64 -9.86 -39.69
C ASN A 175 -20.85 -10.55 -38.33
N PRO A 176 -20.51 -11.84 -38.16
CA PRO A 176 -20.67 -12.54 -36.88
C PRO A 176 -19.66 -12.09 -35.82
N GLN A 177 -18.51 -11.54 -36.23
CA GLN A 177 -17.44 -11.12 -35.32
C GLN A 177 -17.85 -9.92 -34.44
N LEU A 178 -18.86 -9.14 -34.84
CA LEU A 178 -19.42 -8.09 -34.00
C LEU A 178 -20.07 -8.66 -32.72
N ASN A 179 -20.70 -9.84 -32.81
CA ASN A 179 -21.24 -10.52 -31.64
C ASN A 179 -20.12 -11.16 -30.82
N GLU A 180 -19.12 -11.79 -31.47
CA GLU A 180 -17.92 -12.34 -30.82
C GLU A 180 -17.12 -11.27 -30.05
N ALA A 181 -17.03 -10.05 -30.58
CA ALA A 181 -16.41 -8.89 -29.92
C ALA A 181 -17.27 -8.31 -28.77
N GLY A 182 -18.52 -8.78 -28.63
CA GLY A 182 -19.46 -8.30 -27.62
C GLY A 182 -20.06 -6.92 -27.92
N LEU A 183 -20.01 -6.46 -29.17
CA LEU A 183 -20.54 -5.16 -29.62
C LEU A 183 -22.05 -5.22 -29.87
N VAL A 184 -22.57 -6.35 -30.37
CA VAL A 184 -23.99 -6.56 -30.68
C VAL A 184 -24.54 -7.81 -29.99
N ILE A 185 -25.86 -7.84 -29.81
CA ILE A 185 -26.61 -9.00 -29.31
C ILE A 185 -27.45 -9.54 -30.46
N ASP A 186 -27.30 -10.83 -30.74
CA ASP A 186 -28.08 -11.57 -31.72
C ASP A 186 -29.15 -12.40 -31.00
N HIS A 187 -30.42 -12.14 -31.28
CA HIS A 187 -31.52 -13.01 -30.86
C HIS A 187 -31.75 -14.09 -31.91
N THR A 188 -31.29 -15.31 -31.62
CA THR A 188 -31.43 -16.49 -32.49
C THR A 188 -32.88 -16.77 -32.88
N ASP A 189 -33.82 -16.53 -31.97
CA ASP A 189 -35.24 -16.91 -32.17
C ASP A 189 -36.02 -15.93 -33.04
N SER A 190 -35.59 -14.66 -33.08
CA SER A 190 -36.29 -13.58 -33.81
C SER A 190 -35.51 -12.99 -34.98
N GLY A 191 -34.26 -13.42 -35.17
CA GLY A 191 -33.35 -12.87 -36.18
C GLY A 191 -32.96 -11.40 -35.94
N ARG A 192 -33.30 -10.83 -34.77
CA ARG A 192 -33.02 -9.43 -34.44
C ARG A 192 -31.59 -9.29 -33.92
N ARG A 193 -30.86 -8.34 -34.49
CA ARG A 193 -29.53 -7.91 -34.06
C ARG A 193 -29.62 -6.47 -33.58
N TYR A 194 -29.03 -6.16 -32.43
CA TYR A 194 -28.96 -4.78 -31.94
C TYR A 194 -27.72 -4.50 -31.12
N ASP A 195 -27.34 -3.23 -31.01
CA ASP A 195 -26.17 -2.78 -30.27
C ASP A 195 -26.29 -3.10 -28.79
N ARG A 196 -25.23 -3.63 -28.20
CA ARG A 196 -25.20 -3.96 -26.77
C ARG A 196 -25.30 -2.72 -25.89
N PHE A 197 -24.53 -1.69 -26.24
CA PHE A 197 -24.50 -0.42 -25.51
C PHE A 197 -25.44 0.56 -26.18
N ARG A 198 -26.39 1.08 -25.41
CA ARG A 198 -27.37 2.07 -25.85
C ARG A 198 -27.62 3.05 -24.72
N ASP A 199 -27.71 4.30 -25.09
CA ASP A 199 -27.85 5.45 -24.20
C ASP A 199 -26.92 5.46 -22.97
N ARG A 200 -25.62 5.31 -23.22
CA ARG A 200 -24.62 5.13 -22.15
C ARG A 200 -23.35 5.93 -22.43
N ILE A 201 -22.76 6.47 -21.37
CA ILE A 201 -21.33 6.83 -21.38
C ILE A 201 -20.53 5.53 -21.49
N VAL A 202 -19.65 5.46 -22.47
CA VAL A 202 -18.83 4.29 -22.79
C VAL A 202 -17.41 4.49 -22.27
N PHE A 203 -16.90 3.48 -21.57
CA PHE A 203 -15.56 3.40 -20.99
C PHE A 203 -14.79 2.27 -21.68
N PRO A 204 -13.89 2.56 -22.65
CA PRO A 204 -13.10 1.52 -23.29
C PRO A 204 -12.18 0.82 -22.28
N ILE A 205 -12.14 -0.51 -22.37
CA ILE A 205 -11.28 -1.36 -21.54
C ILE A 205 -10.09 -1.76 -22.40
N MET A 206 -8.89 -1.52 -21.89
CA MET A 206 -7.64 -1.75 -22.61
C MET A 206 -6.82 -2.85 -21.96
N ASP A 207 -6.12 -3.63 -22.79
CA ASP A 207 -5.20 -4.68 -22.34
C ASP A 207 -3.81 -4.11 -21.96
N GLY A 208 -2.87 -5.00 -21.61
CA GLY A 208 -1.49 -4.60 -21.31
C GLY A 208 -0.77 -3.86 -22.46
N LYS A 209 -1.17 -4.11 -23.71
CA LYS A 209 -0.64 -3.47 -24.93
C LYS A 209 -1.37 -2.17 -25.29
N SER A 210 -2.31 -1.72 -24.47
CA SER A 210 -3.18 -0.56 -24.71
C SER A 210 -4.14 -0.74 -25.90
N GLN A 211 -4.47 -1.98 -26.26
CA GLN A 211 -5.46 -2.32 -27.27
C GLN A 211 -6.85 -2.38 -26.66
N VAL A 212 -7.87 -1.92 -27.38
CA VAL A 212 -9.26 -1.95 -26.90
C VAL A 212 -9.82 -3.36 -27.03
N ILE A 213 -10.14 -3.96 -25.90
CA ILE A 213 -10.59 -5.36 -25.82
C ILE A 213 -12.06 -5.50 -25.39
N GLY A 214 -12.66 -4.42 -24.88
CA GLY A 214 -14.06 -4.39 -24.51
C GLY A 214 -14.49 -3.02 -23.99
N PHE A 215 -15.68 -2.95 -23.41
CA PHE A 215 -16.27 -1.70 -22.95
C PHE A 215 -17.03 -1.87 -21.64
N GLY A 216 -16.98 -0.86 -20.80
CA GLY A 216 -17.97 -0.57 -19.77
C GLY A 216 -18.95 0.50 -20.27
N GLY A 217 -20.18 0.49 -19.77
CA GLY A 217 -21.24 1.41 -20.18
C GLY A 217 -22.09 1.86 -19.00
N ARG A 218 -22.14 3.16 -18.73
CA ARG A 218 -22.93 3.76 -17.64
C ARG A 218 -24.12 4.54 -18.18
N ILE A 219 -25.31 4.30 -17.66
CA ILE A 219 -26.49 5.11 -18.01
C ILE A 219 -26.31 6.56 -17.55
N ILE A 220 -26.87 7.49 -18.32
CA ILE A 220 -26.90 8.92 -17.97
C ILE A 220 -28.08 9.19 -17.03
N ASP A 221 -29.27 8.69 -17.40
CA ASP A 221 -30.53 8.89 -16.69
C ASP A 221 -30.94 7.61 -15.91
N GLN A 222 -32.25 7.44 -15.66
CA GLN A 222 -32.79 6.27 -14.96
C GLN A 222 -32.90 5.05 -15.87
N GLY A 223 -32.61 3.88 -15.31
CA GLY A 223 -32.68 2.59 -15.99
C GLY A 223 -31.84 1.54 -15.28
N GLU A 224 -31.97 0.29 -15.73
CA GLU A 224 -31.16 -0.82 -15.21
C GLU A 224 -30.54 -1.64 -16.35
N PRO A 225 -29.33 -2.21 -16.14
CA PRO A 225 -28.45 -1.96 -15.01
C PRO A 225 -27.71 -0.62 -15.14
N LYS A 226 -27.35 -0.01 -13.99
CA LYS A 226 -26.59 1.26 -13.92
C LYS A 226 -25.27 1.18 -14.70
N TYR A 227 -24.56 0.07 -14.56
CA TYR A 227 -23.37 -0.27 -15.32
C TYR A 227 -23.59 -1.56 -16.11
N LEU A 228 -23.10 -1.59 -17.33
CA LEU A 228 -23.09 -2.75 -18.21
C LEU A 228 -21.67 -2.96 -18.73
N ASN A 229 -21.16 -4.18 -18.63
CA ASN A 229 -19.86 -4.54 -19.22
C ASN A 229 -20.08 -5.38 -20.47
N SER A 230 -19.08 -5.36 -21.36
CA SER A 230 -18.90 -6.39 -22.37
C SER A 230 -19.00 -7.79 -21.71
N PRO A 231 -19.57 -8.78 -22.42
CA PRO A 231 -19.53 -10.16 -21.96
C PRO A 231 -18.09 -10.68 -21.97
N GLU A 232 -17.86 -11.88 -21.46
CA GLU A 232 -16.58 -12.57 -21.71
C GLU A 232 -16.43 -12.78 -23.22
N THR A 233 -15.26 -12.45 -23.78
CA THR A 233 -14.94 -12.60 -25.21
C THR A 233 -13.57 -13.25 -25.38
N PRO A 234 -13.17 -13.66 -26.59
CA PRO A 234 -11.80 -14.11 -26.85
C PRO A 234 -10.72 -13.06 -26.54
N LEU A 235 -11.09 -11.78 -26.47
CA LEU A 235 -10.19 -10.67 -26.11
C LEU A 235 -10.30 -10.24 -24.65
N PHE A 236 -11.46 -10.42 -24.04
CA PHE A 236 -11.80 -9.79 -22.76
C PHE A 236 -12.22 -10.80 -21.72
N GLN A 237 -11.40 -10.92 -20.68
CA GLN A 237 -11.71 -11.69 -19.49
C GLN A 237 -11.68 -10.81 -18.24
N LYS A 238 -12.83 -10.65 -17.57
CA LYS A 238 -12.96 -9.73 -16.43
C LYS A 238 -12.00 -10.07 -15.30
N GLY A 239 -11.79 -11.37 -15.07
CA GLY A 239 -10.91 -11.87 -14.02
C GLY A 239 -9.42 -11.64 -14.28
N LEU A 240 -9.03 -11.21 -15.48
CA LEU A 240 -7.64 -10.92 -15.82
C LEU A 240 -7.38 -9.42 -15.90
N GLU A 241 -8.36 -8.63 -16.35
CA GLU A 241 -8.14 -7.23 -16.69
C GLU A 241 -8.58 -6.26 -15.59
N LEU A 242 -7.91 -5.10 -15.55
CA LEU A 242 -8.17 -4.01 -14.62
C LEU A 242 -8.34 -2.72 -15.43
N TYR A 243 -9.44 -2.01 -15.20
CA TYR A 243 -9.68 -0.75 -15.86
C TYR A 243 -8.67 0.31 -15.43
N GLY A 244 -8.21 1.13 -16.37
CA GLY A 244 -7.25 2.21 -16.11
C GLY A 244 -5.80 1.76 -15.99
N LEU A 245 -5.51 0.46 -15.96
CA LEU A 245 -4.16 -0.04 -15.74
C LEU A 245 -3.14 0.48 -16.77
N PRO A 246 -3.41 0.51 -18.09
CA PRO A 246 -2.48 1.10 -19.05
C PRO A 246 -2.25 2.60 -18.82
N GLN A 247 -3.30 3.35 -18.49
CA GLN A 247 -3.24 4.79 -18.22
C GLN A 247 -2.52 5.13 -16.91
N ALA A 248 -2.58 4.23 -15.92
CA ALA A 248 -2.02 4.39 -14.59
C ALA A 248 -0.59 3.85 -14.46
N ARG A 249 -0.13 3.00 -15.38
CA ARG A 249 1.13 2.24 -15.29
C ARG A 249 2.35 3.11 -14.94
N GLN A 250 2.50 4.25 -15.60
CA GLN A 250 3.63 5.15 -15.36
C GLN A 250 3.57 5.75 -13.95
N SER A 251 2.39 6.21 -13.53
CA SER A 251 2.16 6.81 -12.22
C SER A 251 2.28 5.79 -11.09
N ILE A 252 1.81 4.56 -11.29
CA ILE A 252 1.98 3.44 -10.36
C ILE A 252 3.45 3.21 -10.06
N ARG A 253 4.31 3.14 -11.09
CA ARG A 253 5.76 2.96 -10.89
C ARG A 253 6.43 4.18 -10.25
N ALA A 254 6.02 5.38 -10.66
CA ALA A 254 6.61 6.61 -10.14
C ALA A 254 6.35 6.81 -8.64
N VAL A 255 5.18 6.39 -8.16
CA VAL A 255 4.78 6.46 -6.74
C VAL A 255 5.07 5.15 -5.99
N ASN A 256 5.37 4.06 -6.71
CA ASN A 256 5.50 2.69 -6.21
C ASN A 256 4.27 2.21 -5.42
N ARG A 257 3.09 2.66 -5.85
CA ARG A 257 1.79 2.41 -5.19
C ARG A 257 0.72 2.25 -6.27
N VAL A 258 -0.20 1.31 -6.06
CA VAL A 258 -1.42 1.18 -6.87
C VAL A 258 -2.65 1.13 -5.97
N LEU A 259 -3.67 1.91 -6.33
CA LEU A 259 -4.95 1.97 -5.63
C LEU A 259 -6.00 1.20 -6.43
N VAL A 260 -6.59 0.17 -5.84
CA VAL A 260 -7.65 -0.64 -6.44
C VAL A 260 -8.99 -0.15 -5.92
N VAL A 261 -9.85 0.33 -6.81
CA VAL A 261 -11.22 0.81 -6.53
C VAL A 261 -12.26 -0.04 -7.26
N GLU A 262 -13.55 0.21 -7.06
CA GLU A 262 -14.63 -0.60 -7.65
C GLU A 262 -15.10 -0.10 -9.02
N GLY A 263 -15.13 1.21 -9.23
CA GLY A 263 -15.80 1.81 -10.38
C GLY A 263 -14.88 2.45 -11.42
N TYR A 264 -15.34 2.43 -12.68
CA TYR A 264 -14.74 3.21 -13.77
C TYR A 264 -14.64 4.70 -13.42
N MET A 265 -15.70 5.22 -12.80
CA MET A 265 -15.81 6.64 -12.49
C MET A 265 -14.88 7.05 -11.36
N ASP A 266 -14.64 6.18 -10.38
CA ASP A 266 -13.64 6.43 -9.34
C ASP A 266 -12.25 6.60 -9.96
N VAL A 267 -11.85 5.68 -10.85
CA VAL A 267 -10.55 5.76 -11.54
C VAL A 267 -10.41 7.05 -12.34
N VAL A 268 -11.42 7.41 -13.12
CA VAL A 268 -11.38 8.61 -13.97
C VAL A 268 -11.40 9.90 -13.13
N ALA A 269 -12.19 9.93 -12.06
CA ALA A 269 -12.26 11.08 -11.16
C ALA A 269 -10.98 11.28 -10.34
N LEU A 270 -10.43 10.19 -9.80
CA LEU A 270 -9.13 10.20 -9.11
C LEU A 270 -8.03 10.71 -10.04
N ALA A 271 -7.98 10.21 -11.29
CA ALA A 271 -7.03 10.70 -12.27
C ALA A 271 -7.22 12.19 -12.61
N GLN A 272 -8.47 12.66 -12.74
CA GLN A 272 -8.79 14.08 -12.93
C GLN A 272 -8.29 14.96 -11.77
N LEU A 273 -8.24 14.41 -10.57
CA LEU A 273 -7.81 15.09 -9.34
C LEU A 273 -6.36 14.77 -8.96
N GLY A 274 -5.59 14.19 -9.88
CA GLY A 274 -4.15 13.99 -9.75
C GLY A 274 -3.72 12.74 -8.99
N VAL A 275 -4.65 11.83 -8.69
CA VAL A 275 -4.40 10.47 -8.17
C VAL A 275 -4.43 9.51 -9.35
N GLU A 276 -3.32 9.48 -10.10
CA GLU A 276 -3.26 8.79 -11.39
C GLU A 276 -2.83 7.31 -11.32
N TYR A 277 -2.64 6.78 -10.11
CA TYR A 277 -2.24 5.39 -9.88
C TYR A 277 -3.43 4.49 -9.48
N ALA A 278 -4.65 4.92 -9.77
CA ALA A 278 -5.87 4.17 -9.49
C ALA A 278 -6.25 3.23 -10.65
N VAL A 279 -6.79 2.06 -10.31
CA VAL A 279 -7.32 1.04 -11.23
C VAL A 279 -8.58 0.43 -10.65
N ALA A 280 -9.46 -0.11 -11.50
CA ALA A 280 -10.71 -0.73 -11.03
C ALA A 280 -10.90 -2.17 -11.48
N THR A 281 -11.56 -2.98 -10.65
CA THR A 281 -12.10 -4.27 -11.08
C THR A 281 -13.31 -4.08 -11.99
N LEU A 282 -13.62 -5.09 -12.80
CA LEU A 282 -14.58 -4.97 -13.91
C LEU A 282 -15.93 -5.61 -13.58
N GLY A 283 -16.51 -5.21 -12.43
CA GLY A 283 -17.75 -5.79 -11.90
C GLY A 283 -17.58 -7.21 -11.37
N THR A 284 -16.37 -7.56 -10.94
CA THR A 284 -16.01 -8.84 -10.31
C THR A 284 -15.22 -8.56 -9.03
N ALA A 285 -15.18 -9.54 -8.13
CA ALA A 285 -14.21 -9.50 -7.03
C ALA A 285 -12.77 -9.50 -7.60
N CYS A 286 -11.84 -8.90 -6.86
CA CYS A 286 -10.41 -8.94 -7.21
C CYS A 286 -9.93 -10.39 -7.23
N THR A 287 -9.25 -10.82 -8.30
CA THR A 287 -8.77 -12.20 -8.48
C THR A 287 -7.28 -12.33 -8.13
N PRO A 288 -6.76 -13.56 -7.95
CA PRO A 288 -5.32 -13.77 -7.78
C PRO A 288 -4.49 -13.26 -8.95
N GLU A 289 -4.99 -13.34 -10.19
CA GLU A 289 -4.28 -12.81 -11.37
C GLU A 289 -4.21 -11.28 -11.34
N HIS A 290 -5.24 -10.59 -10.83
CA HIS A 290 -5.17 -9.15 -10.57
C HIS A 290 -4.06 -8.83 -9.56
N VAL A 291 -4.06 -9.49 -8.39
CA VAL A 291 -3.04 -9.27 -7.34
C VAL A 291 -1.63 -9.49 -7.89
N LYS A 292 -1.42 -10.56 -8.67
CA LYS A 292 -0.15 -10.87 -9.32
C LYS A 292 0.28 -9.81 -10.33
N LYS A 293 -0.64 -9.29 -11.16
CA LYS A 293 -0.35 -8.17 -12.08
C LYS A 293 0.07 -6.91 -11.29
N LEU A 294 -0.67 -6.59 -10.23
CA LEU A 294 -0.44 -5.37 -9.42
C LEU A 294 0.87 -5.41 -8.65
N THR A 295 1.16 -6.51 -7.96
CA THR A 295 2.40 -6.69 -7.18
C THR A 295 3.67 -6.73 -8.03
N ARG A 296 3.56 -6.96 -9.35
CA ARG A 296 4.69 -6.79 -10.28
C ARG A 296 4.97 -5.33 -10.62
N LEU A 297 3.96 -4.47 -10.56
CA LEU A 297 4.07 -3.07 -10.97
C LEU A 297 4.41 -2.13 -9.82
N ALA A 298 4.06 -2.51 -8.59
CA ALA A 298 4.34 -1.74 -7.38
C ALA A 298 4.62 -2.66 -6.19
N ASP A 299 5.32 -2.11 -5.19
CA ASP A 299 5.49 -2.76 -3.90
C ASP A 299 4.28 -2.56 -3.00
N GLN A 300 3.56 -1.45 -3.14
CA GLN A 300 2.36 -1.14 -2.35
C GLN A 300 1.08 -1.28 -3.17
N VAL A 301 0.18 -2.16 -2.74
CA VAL A 301 -1.19 -2.29 -3.26
C VAL A 301 -2.16 -1.90 -2.16
N VAL A 302 -3.01 -0.92 -2.45
CA VAL A 302 -4.06 -0.44 -1.54
C VAL A 302 -5.41 -0.79 -2.15
N PHE A 303 -6.21 -1.60 -1.47
CA PHE A 303 -7.59 -1.90 -1.86
C PHE A 303 -8.52 -0.94 -1.15
N SER A 304 -9.19 -0.07 -1.90
CA SER A 304 -10.17 0.90 -1.40
C SER A 304 -11.56 0.49 -1.87
N PHE A 305 -12.25 -0.26 -1.01
CA PHE A 305 -13.63 -0.69 -1.23
C PHE A 305 -14.58 0.16 -0.38
N ASP A 306 -15.85 0.18 -0.76
CA ASP A 306 -16.85 0.98 -0.05
C ASP A 306 -16.97 0.54 1.43
N GLY A 307 -17.23 1.50 2.32
CA GLY A 307 -17.33 1.26 3.77
C GLY A 307 -18.56 0.45 4.22
N ASP A 308 -19.34 -0.07 3.28
CA ASP A 308 -20.58 -0.80 3.54
C ASP A 308 -20.35 -2.33 3.73
N LYS A 309 -21.44 -3.10 3.80
CA LYS A 309 -21.35 -4.57 3.94
C LYS A 309 -20.84 -5.25 2.66
N ALA A 310 -21.09 -4.69 1.48
CA ALA A 310 -20.68 -5.26 0.21
C ALA A 310 -19.18 -5.03 -0.01
N GLY A 311 -18.69 -3.81 0.22
CA GLY A 311 -17.28 -3.46 0.12
C GLY A 311 -16.42 -4.20 1.16
N ARG A 312 -16.90 -4.41 2.39
CA ARG A 312 -16.21 -5.32 3.35
C ARG A 312 -16.09 -6.76 2.85
N LYS A 313 -17.13 -7.30 2.21
CA LYS A 313 -17.07 -8.64 1.60
C LYS A 313 -16.10 -8.67 0.41
N ALA A 314 -16.04 -7.61 -0.39
CA ALA A 314 -15.07 -7.47 -1.48
C ALA A 314 -13.64 -7.41 -0.95
N ALA A 315 -13.41 -6.65 0.12
CA ALA A 315 -12.13 -6.56 0.82
C ALA A 315 -11.68 -7.92 1.36
N TRP A 316 -12.58 -8.67 2.02
CA TRP A 316 -12.27 -10.02 2.49
C TRP A 316 -11.88 -10.96 1.36
N ARG A 317 -12.62 -10.95 0.23
CA ARG A 317 -12.27 -11.75 -0.95
C ARG A 317 -10.92 -11.35 -1.55
N ALA A 318 -10.62 -10.05 -1.62
CA ALA A 318 -9.32 -9.57 -2.09
C ALA A 318 -8.19 -10.00 -1.15
N LEU A 319 -8.42 -10.02 0.16
CA LEU A 319 -7.50 -10.57 1.15
C LEU A 319 -7.24 -12.06 0.91
N GLU A 320 -8.28 -12.88 0.78
CA GLU A 320 -8.14 -14.32 0.54
C GLU A 320 -7.32 -14.59 -0.73
N ASN A 321 -7.65 -13.90 -1.82
CA ASN A 321 -6.95 -14.02 -3.10
C ASN A 321 -5.50 -13.48 -3.07
N SER A 322 -5.14 -12.75 -2.02
CA SER A 322 -3.80 -12.19 -1.83
C SER A 322 -2.87 -13.07 -1.00
N LEU A 323 -3.39 -13.96 -0.15
CA LEU A 323 -2.58 -14.68 0.85
C LEU A 323 -1.45 -15.50 0.22
N ALA A 324 -1.76 -16.27 -0.83
CA ALA A 324 -0.79 -17.11 -1.53
C ALA A 324 0.27 -16.33 -2.33
N LEU A 325 0.00 -15.05 -2.60
CA LEU A 325 0.84 -14.14 -3.38
C LEU A 325 1.58 -13.12 -2.50
N ALA A 326 1.27 -13.07 -1.21
CA ALA A 326 1.95 -12.22 -0.27
C ALA A 326 3.44 -12.58 -0.20
N SER A 327 4.30 -11.56 -0.12
CA SER A 327 5.75 -11.72 -0.01
C SER A 327 6.31 -10.66 0.94
N ASP A 328 7.46 -10.95 1.56
CA ASP A 328 8.02 -10.12 2.64
C ASP A 328 8.38 -8.69 2.20
N GLY A 329 8.55 -8.45 0.90
CA GLY A 329 8.86 -7.12 0.33
C GLY A 329 7.68 -6.36 -0.24
N LYS A 330 6.45 -6.90 -0.16
CA LYS A 330 5.25 -6.29 -0.74
C LYS A 330 4.26 -5.92 0.35
N ILE A 331 3.65 -4.74 0.23
CA ILE A 331 2.66 -4.21 1.16
C ILE A 331 1.29 -4.31 0.51
N LEU A 332 0.44 -5.19 1.05
CA LEU A 332 -0.97 -5.28 0.69
C LEU A 332 -1.79 -4.67 1.83
N SER A 333 -2.62 -3.70 1.52
CA SER A 333 -3.36 -2.92 2.53
C SER A 333 -4.78 -2.60 2.07
N PHE A 334 -5.66 -2.32 3.04
CA PHE A 334 -7.09 -2.16 2.84
C PHE A 334 -7.54 -0.84 3.46
N LEU A 335 -8.04 0.07 2.61
CA LEU A 335 -8.62 1.34 2.99
C LEU A 335 -10.15 1.20 2.99
N PHE A 336 -10.76 1.62 4.10
CA PHE A 336 -12.22 1.71 4.22
C PHE A 336 -12.59 3.18 4.39
N LEU A 337 -13.35 3.71 3.44
CA LEU A 337 -13.82 5.09 3.50
C LEU A 337 -15.00 5.23 4.49
N PRO A 338 -15.29 6.45 4.98
CA PRO A 338 -16.54 6.74 5.67
C PRO A 338 -17.75 6.25 4.87
N ALA A 339 -18.83 5.85 5.55
CA ALA A 339 -19.96 5.15 4.93
C ALA A 339 -20.70 5.99 3.87
N GLU A 340 -20.59 7.30 3.97
CA GLU A 340 -21.14 8.32 3.08
C GLU A 340 -20.30 8.55 1.81
N HIS A 341 -19.08 7.98 1.74
CA HIS A 341 -18.12 8.27 0.69
C HIS A 341 -17.66 7.04 -0.11
N ASP A 342 -17.63 7.22 -1.43
CA ASP A 342 -16.80 6.48 -2.37
C ASP A 342 -15.49 7.28 -2.65
N PRO A 343 -14.49 6.70 -3.34
CA PRO A 343 -13.25 7.43 -3.64
C PRO A 343 -13.47 8.73 -4.42
N ASP A 344 -14.44 8.76 -5.36
CA ASP A 344 -14.81 9.96 -6.15
C ASP A 344 -15.33 11.10 -5.26
N SER A 345 -16.29 10.83 -4.37
CA SER A 345 -16.88 11.83 -3.48
C SER A 345 -15.90 12.29 -2.40
N TYR A 346 -15.13 11.37 -1.79
CA TYR A 346 -14.16 11.74 -0.75
C TYR A 346 -13.13 12.75 -1.27
N ILE A 347 -12.49 12.45 -2.40
CA ILE A 347 -11.42 13.32 -2.92
C ILE A 347 -11.95 14.69 -3.39
N ARG A 348 -13.23 14.77 -3.80
CA ARG A 348 -13.85 16.06 -4.17
C ARG A 348 -14.11 16.93 -2.95
N GLU A 349 -14.53 16.31 -1.86
CA GLU A 349 -14.86 17.01 -0.62
C GLU A 349 -13.60 17.43 0.13
N PHE A 350 -12.67 16.50 0.33
CA PHE A 350 -11.50 16.73 1.19
C PHE A 350 -10.22 17.05 0.40
N GLY A 351 -10.22 16.87 -0.92
CA GLY A 351 -9.04 17.13 -1.75
C GLY A 351 -8.01 16.00 -1.75
N LYS A 352 -7.06 16.09 -2.67
CA LYS A 352 -6.03 15.08 -2.91
C LYS A 352 -5.13 14.83 -1.69
N ASP A 353 -4.64 15.90 -1.06
CA ASP A 353 -3.65 15.77 0.02
C ASP A 353 -4.25 15.05 1.24
N ASN A 354 -5.51 15.33 1.57
CA ASN A 354 -6.23 14.62 2.62
C ASN A 354 -6.52 13.18 2.23
N PHE A 355 -6.85 12.89 0.97
CA PHE A 355 -7.03 11.53 0.49
C PHE A 355 -5.75 10.69 0.56
N GLU A 356 -4.60 11.26 0.19
CA GLU A 356 -3.28 10.63 0.32
C GLU A 356 -2.92 10.39 1.80
N ALA A 357 -3.15 11.39 2.66
CA ALA A 357 -2.94 11.24 4.10
C ALA A 357 -3.86 10.16 4.70
N LEU A 358 -5.10 10.06 4.24
CA LEU A 358 -6.04 9.02 4.64
C LEU A 358 -5.52 7.63 4.26
N ILE A 359 -5.05 7.46 3.01
CA ILE A 359 -4.42 6.21 2.56
C ILE A 359 -3.27 5.83 3.50
N GLU A 360 -2.42 6.77 3.89
CA GLU A 360 -1.25 6.46 4.71
C GLU A 360 -1.59 6.13 6.17
N ARG A 361 -2.61 6.78 6.75
CA ARG A 361 -2.94 6.64 8.16
C ARG A 361 -3.96 5.54 8.46
N GLU A 362 -4.97 5.41 7.60
CA GLU A 362 -6.13 4.55 7.85
C GLU A 362 -6.07 3.21 7.11
N SER A 363 -5.14 3.02 6.16
CA SER A 363 -5.00 1.74 5.47
C SER A 363 -4.49 0.65 6.41
N LEU A 364 -5.23 -0.45 6.47
CA LEU A 364 -4.88 -1.60 7.29
C LEU A 364 -4.06 -2.59 6.49
N GLY A 365 -2.85 -2.89 6.95
CA GLY A 365 -2.05 -3.96 6.35
C GLY A 365 -2.76 -5.32 6.42
N LEU A 366 -2.42 -6.20 5.48
CA LEU A 366 -3.04 -7.53 5.32
C LEU A 366 -3.19 -8.31 6.63
N VAL A 367 -2.14 -8.37 7.46
CA VAL A 367 -2.17 -9.07 8.76
C VAL A 367 -3.15 -8.41 9.73
N ALA A 368 -3.11 -7.08 9.84
CA ALA A 368 -3.99 -6.34 10.74
C ALA A 368 -5.46 -6.51 10.35
N PHE A 369 -5.75 -6.40 9.04
CA PHE A 369 -7.10 -6.61 8.53
C PHE A 369 -7.59 -8.05 8.75
N LEU A 370 -6.76 -9.06 8.43
CA LEU A 370 -7.08 -10.47 8.68
C LEU A 370 -7.45 -10.71 10.15
N CYS A 371 -6.57 -10.31 11.07
CA CYS A 371 -6.79 -10.51 12.49
C CYS A 371 -8.04 -9.80 13.00
N ARG A 372 -8.30 -8.57 12.54
CA ARG A 372 -9.49 -7.80 12.93
C ARG A 372 -10.77 -8.49 12.49
N GLU A 373 -10.85 -8.95 11.24
CA GLU A 373 -12.05 -9.61 10.72
C GLU A 373 -12.30 -10.96 11.40
N LEU A 374 -11.27 -11.75 11.66
CA LEU A 374 -11.41 -13.01 12.40
C LEU A 374 -11.83 -12.79 13.85
N ALA A 375 -11.22 -11.82 14.53
CA ALA A 375 -11.58 -11.45 15.90
C ALA A 375 -13.06 -11.01 16.01
N SER A 376 -13.59 -10.31 15.00
CA SER A 376 -14.98 -9.85 15.01
C SER A 376 -16.03 -10.97 14.93
N GLN A 377 -15.61 -12.21 14.61
CA GLN A 377 -16.49 -13.37 14.42
C GLN A 377 -16.58 -14.29 15.64
N VAL A 378 -15.83 -13.99 16.70
CA VAL A 378 -15.67 -14.83 17.88
C VAL A 378 -15.72 -14.00 19.15
N ASP A 379 -16.01 -14.66 20.28
CA ASP A 379 -15.91 -14.06 21.60
C ASP A 379 -14.53 -14.33 22.21
N LEU A 380 -13.65 -13.34 22.19
CA LEU A 380 -12.27 -13.47 22.68
C LEU A 380 -12.18 -13.57 24.21
N ASP A 381 -13.27 -13.34 24.95
CA ASP A 381 -13.30 -13.52 26.40
C ASP A 381 -13.55 -14.99 26.79
N SER A 382 -13.95 -15.84 25.83
CA SER A 382 -14.18 -17.27 26.02
C SER A 382 -13.06 -18.13 25.41
N ASP A 383 -12.74 -19.26 26.06
CA ASP A 383 -11.76 -20.21 25.53
C ASP A 383 -12.27 -20.88 24.26
N GLU A 384 -13.57 -21.16 24.15
CA GLU A 384 -14.20 -21.66 22.91
C GLU A 384 -14.08 -20.66 21.77
N GLY A 385 -14.21 -19.36 22.03
CA GLY A 385 -14.07 -18.31 21.02
C GLY A 385 -12.63 -18.15 20.56
N LYS A 386 -11.65 -18.21 21.48
CA LYS A 386 -10.21 -18.26 21.14
C LYS A 386 -9.88 -19.51 20.33
N ALA A 387 -10.40 -20.68 20.70
CA ALA A 387 -10.22 -21.91 19.92
C ALA A 387 -10.83 -21.78 18.51
N LYS A 388 -12.02 -21.18 18.40
CA LYS A 388 -12.67 -20.89 17.12
C LYS A 388 -11.88 -19.90 16.27
N LEU A 389 -11.24 -18.88 16.87
CA LEU A 389 -10.34 -17.95 16.17
C LEU A 389 -9.23 -18.73 15.45
N LEU A 390 -8.54 -19.60 16.18
CA LEU A 390 -7.42 -20.39 15.65
C LEU A 390 -7.89 -21.39 14.59
N HIS A 391 -9.07 -21.98 14.77
CA HIS A 391 -9.69 -22.85 13.78
C HIS A 391 -9.96 -22.12 12.46
N LEU A 392 -10.52 -20.91 12.51
CA LEU A 392 -10.78 -20.08 11.33
C LEU A 392 -9.48 -19.56 10.69
N ALA A 393 -8.46 -19.24 11.50
CA ALA A 393 -7.20 -18.70 11.02
C ALA A 393 -6.32 -19.74 10.32
N ARG A 394 -6.33 -21.00 10.77
CA ARG A 394 -5.46 -22.08 10.26
C ARG A 394 -5.41 -22.18 8.72
N PRO A 395 -6.53 -22.36 8.00
CA PRO A 395 -6.48 -22.49 6.53
C PRO A 395 -6.01 -21.22 5.81
N LEU A 396 -6.07 -20.05 6.45
CA LEU A 396 -5.57 -18.79 5.89
C LEU A 396 -4.06 -18.65 6.11
N VAL A 397 -3.57 -18.99 7.31
CA VAL A 397 -2.14 -18.97 7.65
C VAL A 397 -1.35 -19.93 6.77
N GLU A 398 -1.91 -21.11 6.47
CA GLU A 398 -1.28 -22.12 5.61
C GLU A 398 -1.04 -21.65 4.16
N GLN A 399 -1.79 -20.66 3.68
CA GLN A 399 -1.62 -20.11 2.34
C GLN A 399 -0.41 -19.17 2.24
N ILE A 400 0.00 -18.54 3.34
CA ILE A 400 1.07 -17.55 3.35
C ILE A 400 2.43 -18.25 3.25
N LYS A 401 3.09 -18.05 2.10
CA LYS A 401 4.43 -18.57 1.83
C LYS A 401 5.57 -17.63 2.27
N ALA A 402 5.23 -16.39 2.61
CA ALA A 402 6.15 -15.36 3.06
C ALA A 402 6.66 -15.65 4.48
N PRO A 403 7.97 -15.95 4.67
CA PRO A 403 8.50 -16.39 5.96
C PRO A 403 8.31 -15.37 7.08
N ALA A 404 8.73 -14.11 6.88
CA ALA A 404 8.66 -13.11 7.94
C ALA A 404 7.20 -12.71 8.23
N LEU A 405 6.40 -12.50 7.18
CA LEU A 405 4.99 -12.16 7.33
C LEU A 405 4.20 -13.27 8.04
N GLY A 406 4.48 -14.54 7.72
CA GLY A 406 3.86 -15.69 8.36
C GLY A 406 4.15 -15.76 9.86
N VAL A 407 5.39 -15.48 10.28
CA VAL A 407 5.76 -15.39 11.70
C VAL A 407 5.01 -14.26 12.40
N LEU A 408 4.97 -13.07 11.79
CA LEU A 408 4.26 -11.91 12.36
C LEU A 408 2.76 -12.15 12.50
N LEU A 409 2.13 -12.80 11.52
CA LEU A 409 0.72 -13.18 11.58
C LEU A 409 0.47 -14.15 12.75
N ARG A 410 1.27 -15.22 12.87
CA ARG A 410 1.12 -16.17 13.98
C ARG A 410 1.30 -15.49 15.33
N LYS A 411 2.31 -14.62 15.47
CA LYS A 411 2.50 -13.83 16.69
C LYS A 411 1.25 -13.00 17.03
N LYS A 412 0.67 -12.31 16.05
CA LYS A 412 -0.55 -11.51 16.27
C LYS A 412 -1.76 -12.36 16.65
N LEU A 413 -1.93 -13.54 16.06
CA LEU A 413 -2.98 -14.48 16.43
C LEU A 413 -2.76 -15.07 17.83
N GLY A 414 -1.51 -15.34 18.23
CA GLY A 414 -1.15 -15.77 19.57
C GLY A 414 -1.48 -14.70 20.62
N GLU A 415 -1.14 -13.42 20.35
CA GLU A 415 -1.50 -12.29 21.20
C GLU A 415 -3.03 -12.20 21.43
N LEU A 416 -3.83 -12.41 20.38
CA LEU A 416 -5.30 -12.40 20.48
C LEU A 416 -5.87 -13.60 21.23
N ALA A 417 -5.24 -14.78 21.08
CA ALA A 417 -5.66 -16.00 21.76
C ALA A 417 -5.10 -16.12 23.20
N GLY A 418 -4.18 -15.25 23.61
CA GLY A 418 -3.48 -15.35 24.89
C GLY A 418 -2.49 -16.52 24.95
N LEU A 419 -1.93 -16.93 23.80
CA LEU A 419 -0.99 -18.04 23.67
C LEU A 419 0.43 -17.56 23.38
N ASP A 420 1.42 -18.33 23.83
CA ASP A 420 2.82 -18.05 23.55
C ASP A 420 3.27 -18.49 22.13
N GLY A 421 4.51 -18.13 21.78
CA GLY A 421 5.07 -18.41 20.45
C GLY A 421 5.26 -19.90 20.14
N VAL A 422 5.39 -20.76 21.15
CA VAL A 422 5.57 -22.22 20.99
C VAL A 422 4.21 -22.87 20.78
N GLU A 423 3.23 -22.52 21.62
CA GLU A 423 1.86 -23.00 21.54
C GLU A 423 1.24 -22.66 20.17
N ILE A 424 1.41 -21.41 19.71
CA ILE A 424 0.84 -20.98 18.44
C ILE A 424 1.50 -21.67 17.24
N ALA A 425 2.80 -21.98 17.31
CA ALA A 425 3.50 -22.71 16.26
C ALA A 425 3.05 -24.18 16.18
N GLN A 426 2.73 -24.81 17.31
CA GLN A 426 2.15 -26.15 17.34
C GLN A 426 0.73 -26.17 16.75
N LEU A 427 -0.06 -25.13 17.03
CA LEU A 427 -1.46 -25.06 16.60
C LEU A 427 -1.65 -24.57 15.16
N LEU A 428 -0.86 -23.62 14.66
CA LEU A 428 -1.03 -23.06 13.31
C LEU A 428 0.07 -23.52 12.33
N GLY A 429 0.90 -24.47 12.74
CA GLY A 429 2.08 -24.91 12.01
C GLY A 429 3.24 -23.92 12.13
N GLY A 430 4.47 -24.41 11.94
CA GLY A 430 5.72 -23.66 12.06
C GLY A 430 6.82 -24.41 12.80
N THR A 431 8.08 -24.17 12.44
CA THR A 431 9.21 -24.63 13.25
C THR A 431 9.27 -23.81 14.53
N PRO A 432 9.18 -24.42 15.73
CA PRO A 432 9.46 -23.71 16.97
C PRO A 432 10.87 -23.12 16.88
N GLN A 433 11.01 -21.80 17.04
CA GLN A 433 12.33 -21.25 17.34
C GLN A 433 12.68 -21.76 18.73
N ALA A 434 13.55 -22.78 18.79
CA ALA A 434 14.13 -23.23 20.03
C ALA A 434 14.79 -22.02 20.70
N GLN A 435 14.27 -21.61 21.85
CA GLN A 435 15.01 -20.72 22.73
C GLN A 435 16.38 -21.37 22.97
N PRO A 436 17.51 -20.63 22.89
CA PRO A 436 18.77 -21.17 23.36
C PRO A 436 18.58 -21.46 24.84
N GLN A 437 18.38 -22.74 25.17
CA GLN A 437 18.43 -23.22 26.53
C GLN A 437 19.85 -22.92 27.00
N TYR A 438 20.02 -21.86 27.78
CA TYR A 438 21.16 -21.73 28.64
C TYR A 438 21.14 -22.98 29.52
N ALA A 439 22.03 -23.92 29.21
CA ALA A 439 22.17 -25.15 29.94
C ALA A 439 22.38 -24.82 31.42
N ASN A 440 21.36 -25.10 32.22
CA ASN A 440 21.46 -25.15 33.67
C ASN A 440 22.60 -26.13 34.00
N GLN A 441 23.71 -25.61 34.52
CA GLN A 441 24.74 -26.43 35.12
C GLN A 441 24.15 -27.15 36.34
N PRO A 442 24.29 -28.48 36.45
CA PRO A 442 23.86 -29.20 37.64
C PRO A 442 24.78 -28.91 38.84
N GLY A 443 24.14 -28.63 39.97
CA GLY A 443 24.60 -28.64 41.36
C GLY A 443 26.10 -28.72 41.66
N ARG A 444 26.64 -27.63 42.21
CA ARG A 444 27.86 -27.69 43.04
C ARG A 444 27.51 -28.23 44.42
N THR A 445 27.81 -29.50 44.65
CA THR A 445 28.00 -30.07 45.98
C THR A 445 29.27 -29.50 46.61
N GLN A 446 29.19 -29.23 47.91
CA GLN A 446 30.30 -28.77 48.75
C GLN A 446 31.39 -29.84 48.84
N GLY A 447 32.64 -29.46 48.60
CA GLY A 447 33.83 -30.30 48.81
C GLY A 447 35.10 -29.44 48.90
N LYS A 448 35.84 -29.62 49.99
CA LYS A 448 37.03 -28.88 50.44
C LYS A 448 38.22 -28.87 49.45
N PRO A 449 39.18 -27.93 49.61
CA PRO A 449 40.37 -27.83 48.77
C PRO A 449 41.56 -28.59 49.38
N GLU A 450 42.27 -29.38 48.58
CA GLU A 450 43.65 -29.78 48.88
C GLU A 450 44.49 -29.90 47.61
N GLY A 451 45.74 -29.40 47.69
CA GLY A 451 46.88 -30.14 47.16
C GLY A 451 47.40 -29.79 45.76
N ARG A 452 48.34 -28.83 45.73
CA ARG A 452 49.65 -28.85 45.05
C ARG A 452 49.81 -29.62 43.71
N GLY A 453 50.38 -28.89 42.75
CA GLY A 453 51.64 -29.30 42.11
C GLY A 453 51.59 -29.51 40.60
N GLY A 454 52.66 -29.08 39.92
CA GLY A 454 53.07 -29.69 38.66
C GLY A 454 53.16 -28.74 37.46
N PHE A 455 54.34 -28.15 37.28
CA PHE A 455 54.87 -27.66 36.00
C PHE A 455 54.68 -28.68 34.86
N LYS A 456 54.44 -28.23 33.62
CA LYS A 456 55.50 -28.03 32.61
C LYS A 456 54.96 -27.47 31.28
N ARG A 457 55.78 -26.58 30.73
CA ARG A 457 55.76 -25.98 29.40
C ARG A 457 56.44 -26.92 28.38
N ASP A 458 56.43 -26.43 27.15
CA ASP A 458 57.21 -26.83 25.97
C ASP A 458 56.37 -27.75 25.06
N ASP A 459 56.06 -27.35 23.83
CA ASP A 459 57.06 -27.03 22.82
C ASP A 459 56.48 -26.12 21.72
N TRP A 460 57.22 -25.06 21.36
CA TRP A 460 57.82 -24.85 20.03
C TRP A 460 58.04 -23.37 19.72
N SER A 461 59.34 -23.03 19.72
CA SER A 461 60.05 -21.89 19.14
C SER A 461 59.45 -21.37 17.82
N GLY A 462 59.45 -20.09 17.46
CA GLY A 462 60.30 -18.98 17.88
C GLY A 462 60.86 -18.31 16.63
N LYS A 463 60.57 -17.02 16.40
CA LYS A 463 61.48 -16.05 15.75
C LYS A 463 60.95 -14.61 15.81
N LYS A 464 61.71 -13.82 16.57
CA LYS A 464 62.14 -12.42 16.40
C LYS A 464 61.09 -11.34 16.07
N TRP A 465 60.89 -10.50 17.07
CA TRP A 465 60.47 -9.10 16.96
C TRP A 465 61.48 -8.27 16.16
N ASN A 466 60.96 -7.39 15.30
CA ASN A 466 61.57 -6.09 15.04
C ASN A 466 60.49 -5.02 15.24
N LYS A 467 60.85 -4.03 16.05
CA LYS A 467 60.13 -2.78 16.32
C LYS A 467 60.16 -1.90 15.07
N ASP A 468 59.02 -1.27 14.81
CA ASP A 468 58.84 0.14 14.42
C ASP A 468 57.67 0.27 13.44
N GLY A 469 56.68 1.10 13.81
CA GLY A 469 55.61 1.50 12.90
C GLY A 469 54.20 1.21 13.42
N ALA A 470 53.69 2.15 14.21
CA ALA A 470 52.30 2.62 14.33
C ALA A 470 51.17 1.79 13.67
N GLY A 471 50.12 1.50 14.47
CA GLY A 471 48.73 1.59 14.01
C GLY A 471 47.90 0.30 13.99
N GLY A 472 47.12 0.11 15.05
CA GLY A 472 45.71 -0.37 15.06
C GLY A 472 45.25 -1.44 14.07
N GLY A 473 44.90 -2.61 14.61
CA GLY A 473 44.37 -3.76 13.87
C GLY A 473 42.99 -3.60 13.22
N LYS A 474 42.78 -4.47 12.22
CA LYS A 474 41.53 -4.84 11.53
C LYS A 474 40.47 -5.37 12.50
N TRP A 475 39.18 -5.13 12.22
CA TRP A 475 38.12 -6.17 12.11
C TRP A 475 36.98 -5.65 11.22
N ARG A 476 36.39 -6.54 10.40
CA ARG A 476 35.27 -6.29 9.48
C ARG A 476 33.94 -6.22 10.25
N GLY A 477 33.02 -5.36 9.81
CA GLY A 477 31.62 -5.36 10.25
C GLY A 477 30.76 -4.41 9.40
N PHE A 478 29.62 -4.91 8.96
CA PHE A 478 28.59 -4.30 8.13
C PHE A 478 27.98 -3.01 8.71
N GLY A 479 27.47 -2.11 7.86
CA GLY A 479 26.50 -1.10 8.26
C GLY A 479 26.34 0.06 7.28
N ARG A 480 25.25 0.06 6.49
CA ARG A 480 24.78 1.19 5.68
C ARG A 480 24.49 2.40 6.58
N GLU A 481 24.99 3.57 6.20
CA GLU A 481 24.41 4.86 6.57
C GLU A 481 23.26 5.16 5.60
N GLU A 482 22.02 5.11 6.06
CA GLU A 482 20.87 5.73 5.38
C GLU A 482 20.33 6.85 6.28
N GLN A 483 20.43 8.07 5.76
CA GLN A 483 19.82 9.27 6.32
C GLN A 483 18.30 9.17 6.15
N GLY A 484 17.58 8.86 7.24
CA GLY A 484 16.13 8.82 7.27
C GLY A 484 15.50 10.20 7.42
N ALA A 485 14.64 10.58 6.48
CA ALA A 485 13.73 11.72 6.57
C ALA A 485 12.71 11.55 7.73
N PRO A 486 12.19 12.64 8.32
CA PRO A 486 11.18 12.55 9.37
C PRO A 486 9.84 12.08 8.79
N PRO A 487 9.00 11.35 9.55
CA PRO A 487 7.72 10.84 9.07
C PRO A 487 6.65 11.96 9.06
N PRO A 488 5.66 11.90 8.16
CA PRO A 488 4.59 12.89 8.10
C PRO A 488 3.61 12.70 9.24
N ASP A 489 3.13 13.83 9.74
CA ASP A 489 2.39 13.99 10.97
C ASP A 489 0.92 13.57 10.78
N GLY A 490 0.41 12.63 11.55
CA GLY A 490 -0.90 12.82 12.18
C GLY A 490 -1.62 11.60 12.77
N THR A 491 -2.57 11.97 13.65
CA THR A 491 -3.41 11.14 14.55
C THR A 491 -2.65 10.18 15.47
N ARG A 492 -1.76 10.76 16.27
CA ARG A 492 -1.15 10.12 17.43
C ARG A 492 -2.20 9.85 18.52
N HIS A 493 -2.29 8.61 19.02
CA HIS A 493 -3.05 8.31 20.25
C HIS A 493 -2.51 9.14 21.43
N THR A 494 -3.28 9.30 22.52
CA THR A 494 -2.74 9.90 23.78
C THR A 494 -1.48 9.18 24.26
N GLY A 495 -1.37 7.88 23.95
CA GLY A 495 -0.16 7.08 24.14
C GLY A 495 1.02 7.49 23.25
N ASP A 496 0.78 7.86 21.99
CA ASP A 496 1.83 8.25 21.03
C ASP A 496 2.31 9.70 21.24
N LEU A 497 1.40 10.64 21.55
CA LEU A 497 1.77 12.00 21.97
C LEU A 497 2.41 12.00 23.35
N GLY A 498 1.91 11.18 24.28
CA GLY A 498 2.54 10.99 25.58
C GLY A 498 3.94 10.38 25.45
N PHE A 499 4.16 9.49 24.50
CA PHE A 499 5.50 8.94 24.24
C PHE A 499 6.42 10.00 23.62
N GLU A 500 5.95 10.82 22.68
CA GLU A 500 6.74 11.94 22.14
C GLU A 500 7.12 12.97 23.21
N LEU A 501 6.18 13.36 24.08
CA LEU A 501 6.48 14.23 25.22
C LEU A 501 7.57 13.62 26.12
N LEU A 502 7.49 12.31 26.37
CA LEU A 502 8.50 11.61 27.16
C LEU A 502 9.87 11.62 26.48
N GLN A 503 9.93 11.51 25.15
CA GLN A 503 11.18 11.60 24.38
C GLN A 503 11.82 12.98 24.49
N LEU A 504 11.03 14.05 24.51
CA LEU A 504 11.53 15.40 24.72
C LEU A 504 11.99 15.62 26.17
N LEU A 505 11.22 15.12 27.14
CA LEU A 505 11.52 15.26 28.56
C LEU A 505 12.77 14.50 29.00
N ILE A 506 13.03 13.30 28.45
CA ILE A 506 14.25 12.56 28.80
C ILE A 506 15.51 13.24 28.25
N VAL A 507 15.41 13.94 27.11
CA VAL A 507 16.51 14.70 26.50
C VAL A 507 16.70 16.06 27.17
N ALA A 508 15.60 16.71 27.58
CA ALA A 508 15.61 18.01 28.24
C ALA A 508 14.72 17.99 29.50
N PRO A 509 15.19 17.39 30.62
CA PRO A 509 14.39 17.24 31.84
C PRO A 509 13.90 18.56 32.45
N LYS A 510 14.55 19.68 32.14
CA LYS A 510 14.15 21.04 32.56
C LYS A 510 12.69 21.37 32.21
N TYR A 511 12.18 20.86 31.08
CA TYR A 511 10.80 21.13 30.65
C TYR A 511 9.74 20.43 31.49
N ALA A 512 10.13 19.50 32.37
CA ALA A 512 9.20 18.87 33.30
C ALA A 512 8.57 19.90 34.26
N LEU A 513 9.25 21.02 34.51
CA LEU A 513 8.74 22.13 35.32
C LEU A 513 7.62 22.93 34.62
N ASP A 514 7.56 22.88 33.29
CA ASP A 514 6.55 23.58 32.49
C ASP A 514 5.27 22.75 32.33
N LEU A 515 5.22 21.52 32.88
CA LEU A 515 4.06 20.67 32.81
C LEU A 515 2.95 21.18 33.74
N PRO A 516 1.71 21.35 33.24
CA PRO A 516 0.57 21.62 34.09
C PRO A 516 0.25 20.37 34.92
N GLN A 517 0.73 20.33 36.17
CA GLN A 517 0.63 19.17 37.06
C GLN A 517 -0.82 18.71 37.29
N ASN A 518 -1.80 19.61 37.15
CA ASN A 518 -3.23 19.34 37.31
C ASN A 518 -3.95 18.92 36.00
N GLU A 519 -3.27 18.96 34.85
CA GLU A 519 -3.87 18.70 33.54
C GLU A 519 -3.37 17.41 32.88
N LEU A 520 -2.28 16.84 33.40
CA LEU A 520 -1.89 15.47 33.08
C LEU A 520 -2.96 14.52 33.63
N PRO A 521 -3.60 13.67 32.81
CA PRO A 521 -4.61 12.74 33.28
C PRO A 521 -3.99 11.80 34.31
N GLY A 522 -4.37 12.00 35.57
CA GLY A 522 -4.01 11.11 36.66
C GLY A 522 -4.47 9.69 36.38
N GLY A 523 -3.50 8.78 36.27
CA GLY A 523 -3.65 7.34 36.51
C GLY A 523 -4.49 6.53 35.53
N ALA A 524 -3.82 5.75 34.65
CA ALA A 524 -3.92 4.28 34.60
C ALA A 524 -3.61 3.64 33.21
N GLN A 525 -3.73 4.36 32.09
CA GLN A 525 -3.81 3.67 30.78
C GLN A 525 -2.52 3.65 29.93
N SER A 526 -1.54 4.54 30.15
CA SER A 526 -0.30 4.57 29.35
C SER A 526 0.98 4.49 30.20
N PRO A 527 1.89 3.54 29.93
CA PRO A 527 3.21 3.49 30.53
C PRO A 527 4.04 4.78 30.34
N ALA A 528 3.86 5.48 29.22
CA ALA A 528 4.59 6.73 28.94
C ALA A 528 4.13 7.88 29.86
N LEU A 529 2.83 8.02 30.10
CA LEU A 529 2.28 9.06 30.98
C LEU A 529 2.67 8.83 32.44
N ARG A 530 2.76 7.57 32.89
CA ARG A 530 3.29 7.22 34.22
C ARG A 530 4.76 7.63 34.35
N ALA A 531 5.56 7.39 33.31
CA ALA A 531 6.95 7.81 33.28
C ALA A 531 7.10 9.34 33.28
N ILE A 532 6.24 10.07 32.56
CA ILE A 532 6.21 11.54 32.57
C ILE A 532 5.92 12.07 33.99
N SER A 533 4.86 11.57 34.63
CA SER A 533 4.50 11.98 35.99
C SER A 533 5.66 11.73 36.95
N ARG A 534 6.24 10.53 36.92
CA ARG A 534 7.33 10.17 37.82
C ARG A 534 8.58 11.02 37.60
N LEU A 535 8.90 11.31 36.34
CA LEU A 535 10.00 12.20 35.98
C LEU A 535 9.74 13.64 36.45
N ALA A 536 8.51 14.14 36.31
CA ALA A 536 8.14 15.48 36.77
C ALA A 536 8.24 15.61 38.29
N ASP A 537 7.74 14.62 39.04
CA ASP A 537 7.87 14.58 40.50
C ASP A 537 9.35 14.61 40.92
N TYR A 538 10.18 13.80 40.27
CA TYR A 538 11.61 13.75 40.55
C TYR A 538 12.34 15.07 40.25
N VAL A 539 12.01 15.73 39.13
CA VAL A 539 12.63 17.02 38.76
C VAL A 539 12.18 18.15 39.68
N ALA A 540 10.93 18.14 40.14
CA ALA A 540 10.38 19.16 41.03
C ALA A 540 11.08 19.21 42.40
N ASP A 541 11.60 18.08 42.87
CA ASP A 541 12.32 17.97 44.15
C ASP A 541 13.80 18.42 44.09
N LEU A 542 14.30 18.79 42.90
CA LEU A 542 15.70 19.15 42.71
C LEU A 542 15.91 20.68 42.63
N PRO A 543 16.98 21.21 43.24
CA PRO A 543 17.30 22.65 43.20
C PRO A 543 17.74 23.14 41.81
N GLN A 544 18.10 22.22 40.91
CA GLN A 544 18.49 22.51 39.53
C GLN A 544 18.07 21.35 38.62
N ALA A 545 17.76 21.64 37.36
CA ALA A 545 17.31 20.64 36.40
C ALA A 545 18.40 19.57 36.19
N PRO A 546 18.07 18.27 36.33
CA PRO A 546 19.04 17.20 36.17
C PRO A 546 19.38 16.95 34.69
N THR A 547 20.54 16.34 34.44
CA THR A 547 20.90 15.83 33.11
C THR A 547 20.21 14.50 32.84
N THR A 548 20.08 14.10 31.56
CA THR A 548 19.55 12.79 31.17
C THR A 548 20.23 11.62 31.88
N ALA A 549 21.56 11.67 31.98
CA ALA A 549 22.33 10.63 32.66
C ALA A 549 21.99 10.55 34.16
N HIS A 550 21.81 11.70 34.81
CA HIS A 550 21.41 11.73 36.22
C HIS A 550 20.01 11.17 36.44
N VAL A 551 19.06 11.51 35.56
CA VAL A 551 17.69 10.97 35.59
C VAL A 551 17.68 9.44 35.45
N LEU A 552 18.41 8.90 34.48
CA LEU A 552 18.47 7.45 34.26
C LEU A 552 19.13 6.72 35.43
N GLU A 553 20.13 7.34 36.07
CA GLU A 553 20.78 6.77 37.25
C GLU A 553 19.87 6.80 38.47
N ALA A 554 19.25 7.94 38.75
CA ALA A 554 18.42 8.13 39.93
C ALA A 554 17.13 7.30 39.89
N LEU A 555 16.59 7.08 38.69
CA LEU A 555 15.39 6.26 38.47
C LEU A 555 15.72 4.85 37.99
N ARG A 556 16.94 4.33 38.24
CA ARG A 556 17.38 3.00 37.77
C ARG A 556 16.48 1.87 38.25
N ASP A 557 16.09 1.90 39.53
CA ASP A 557 15.27 0.87 40.16
C ASP A 557 13.77 1.20 40.13
N ASP A 558 13.38 2.31 39.49
CA ASP A 558 11.98 2.72 39.37
C ASP A 558 11.27 1.94 38.26
N PRO A 559 9.99 1.53 38.43
CA PRO A 559 9.21 0.86 37.38
C PRO A 559 9.16 1.60 36.03
N CYS A 560 9.37 2.92 36.01
CA CYS A 560 9.41 3.70 34.77
C CYS A 560 10.75 3.60 34.01
N HIS A 561 11.82 3.06 34.61
CA HIS A 561 13.18 3.05 34.04
C HIS A 561 13.24 2.49 32.61
N ALA A 562 12.58 1.34 32.37
CA ALA A 562 12.54 0.71 31.06
C ALA A 562 11.88 1.61 29.99
N MET A 563 10.87 2.39 30.39
CA MET A 563 10.18 3.32 29.50
C MET A 563 11.04 4.56 29.20
N LEU A 564 11.79 5.07 30.19
CA LEU A 564 12.76 6.15 29.98
C LEU A 564 13.88 5.72 29.03
N GLY A 565 14.44 4.52 29.22
CA GLY A 565 15.46 3.97 28.32
C GLY A 565 14.94 3.74 26.90
N ARG A 566 13.69 3.26 26.77
CA ARG A 566 13.01 3.12 25.47
C ARG A 566 12.78 4.48 24.80
N ALA A 567 12.33 5.48 25.55
CA ALA A 567 12.11 6.83 25.01
C ALA A 567 13.42 7.43 24.49
N LEU A 568 14.52 7.29 25.24
CA LEU A 568 15.84 7.77 24.82
C LEU A 568 16.36 7.04 23.57
N THR A 569 16.29 5.71 23.53
CA THR A 569 16.80 4.90 22.40
C THR A 569 15.96 5.04 21.13
N GLN A 570 14.65 5.26 21.27
CA GLN A 570 13.74 5.47 20.13
C GLN A 570 13.61 6.94 19.74
N SER A 571 14.28 7.83 20.47
CA SER A 571 14.32 9.24 20.14
C SER A 571 15.04 9.41 18.80
N ARG A 572 14.33 9.90 17.78
CA ARG A 572 14.94 10.30 16.50
C ARG A 572 15.66 11.65 16.60
N LEU A 573 15.73 12.21 17.80
CA LEU A 573 16.26 13.55 18.06
C LEU A 573 17.78 13.47 18.23
N ASN A 574 18.52 13.80 17.18
CA ASN A 574 19.96 14.03 17.23
C ASN A 574 20.25 15.50 17.62
N TYR A 575 19.79 15.96 18.79
CA TYR A 575 20.11 17.32 19.27
C TYR A 575 21.50 17.35 19.92
N ARG A 576 22.26 18.40 19.62
CA ARG A 576 23.58 18.66 20.21
C ARG A 576 23.46 19.74 21.29
N GLU A 577 24.44 19.82 22.18
CA GLU A 577 24.59 20.98 23.07
C GLU A 577 24.61 22.27 22.23
N GLY A 578 23.64 23.17 22.46
CA GLY A 578 23.46 24.42 21.70
C GLY A 578 22.11 24.56 20.97
N ASP A 579 21.30 23.50 20.85
CA ASP A 579 20.01 23.51 20.13
C ASP A 579 18.80 23.95 20.99
N ASP A 580 19.02 24.73 22.05
CA ASP A 580 18.00 25.06 23.06
C ASP A 580 16.72 25.69 22.48
N ALA A 581 16.85 26.53 21.45
CA ALA A 581 15.71 27.17 20.79
C ALA A 581 14.83 26.17 20.01
N ILE A 582 15.46 25.18 19.36
CA ILE A 582 14.74 24.16 18.58
C ILE A 582 14.02 23.20 19.53
N LEU A 583 14.69 22.82 20.62
CA LEU A 583 14.11 22.03 21.70
C LEU A 583 12.91 22.74 22.33
N ALA A 584 13.00 24.05 22.59
CA ALA A 584 11.90 24.83 23.15
C ALA A 584 10.69 24.87 22.20
N GLN A 585 10.92 25.06 20.90
CA GLN A 585 9.85 25.06 19.90
C GLN A 585 9.18 23.69 19.76
N ALA A 586 10.00 22.61 19.73
CA ALA A 586 9.50 21.25 19.67
C ALA A 586 8.67 20.89 20.92
N TRP A 587 9.13 21.29 22.10
CA TRP A 587 8.41 21.14 23.36
C TRP A 587 7.05 21.83 23.32
N GLN A 588 7.00 23.11 22.96
CA GLN A 588 5.75 23.87 22.90
C GLN A 588 4.74 23.24 21.93
N HIS A 589 5.19 22.81 20.75
CA HIS A 589 4.31 22.20 19.76
C HIS A 589 3.76 20.85 20.23
N ALA A 590 4.61 19.99 20.81
CA ALA A 590 4.18 18.70 21.35
C ALA A 590 3.20 18.87 22.53
N LEU A 591 3.47 19.80 23.44
CA LEU A 591 2.62 20.09 24.58
C LEU A 591 1.26 20.64 24.15
N GLN A 592 1.20 21.61 23.22
CA GLN A 592 -0.06 22.14 22.71
C GLN A 592 -0.94 21.07 22.07
N ARG A 593 -0.35 20.18 21.28
CA ARG A 593 -1.07 19.06 20.65
C ARG A 593 -1.61 18.08 21.67
N TYR A 594 -0.84 17.80 22.71
CA TYR A 594 -1.26 16.94 23.80
C TYR A 594 -2.43 17.56 24.58
N LEU A 595 -2.34 18.84 24.95
CA LEU A 595 -3.40 19.55 25.67
C LEU A 595 -4.68 19.62 24.84
N ALA A 596 -4.60 19.93 23.54
CA ALA A 596 -5.75 19.94 22.64
C ALA A 596 -6.45 18.57 22.54
N LEU A 597 -5.70 17.47 22.65
CA LEU A 597 -6.24 16.12 22.68
C LEU A 597 -6.93 15.77 24.01
N VAL A 598 -6.46 16.33 25.13
CA VAL A 598 -7.03 16.10 26.48
C VAL A 598 -8.25 16.99 26.74
N GLU A 599 -8.31 18.19 26.17
CA GLU A 599 -9.44 19.11 26.33
C GLU A 599 -10.71 18.66 25.58
N LYS A 600 -10.58 18.10 24.38
CA LYS A 600 -11.73 17.63 23.57
C LYS A 600 -12.61 16.60 24.30
N PRO A 601 -12.07 15.51 24.90
CA PRO A 601 -12.85 14.55 25.67
C PRO A 601 -13.51 15.13 26.93
N LYS A 602 -12.85 16.10 27.59
CA LYS A 602 -13.42 16.79 28.77
C LYS A 602 -14.64 17.63 28.38
N ALA A 603 -14.54 18.39 27.29
CA ALA A 603 -15.65 19.17 26.75
C ALA A 603 -16.84 18.29 26.33
N THR A 604 -16.58 17.15 25.67
CA THR A 604 -17.64 16.19 25.26
C THR A 604 -18.31 15.52 26.46
N ARG A 605 -17.55 15.11 27.48
CA ARG A 605 -18.09 14.50 28.70
C ARG A 605 -18.91 15.51 29.50
N ARG A 606 -18.42 16.74 29.63
CA ARG A 606 -19.11 17.84 30.30
C ARG A 606 -20.39 18.23 29.57
N GLN A 607 -20.37 18.27 28.23
CA GLN A 607 -21.56 18.49 27.42
C GLN A 607 -22.58 17.37 27.63
N ALA A 608 -22.16 16.10 27.67
CA ALA A 608 -23.05 14.96 27.94
C ALA A 608 -23.70 15.01 29.34
N GLU A 609 -22.94 15.41 30.38
CA GLU A 609 -23.47 15.63 31.73
C GLU A 609 -24.54 16.73 31.76
N LEU A 610 -24.29 17.84 31.06
CA LEU A 610 -25.24 18.94 30.97
C LEU A 610 -26.45 18.56 30.10
N ASP A 611 -26.27 17.80 29.02
CA ASP A 611 -27.34 17.24 28.19
C ASP A 611 -28.28 16.34 29.01
N GLU A 612 -27.73 15.53 29.92
CA GLU A 612 -28.52 14.66 30.80
C GLU A 612 -29.33 15.46 31.83
N LYS A 613 -28.75 16.51 32.40
CA LYS A 613 -29.48 17.45 33.27
C LYS A 613 -30.61 18.17 32.52
N VAL A 614 -30.36 18.61 31.29
CA VAL A 614 -31.38 19.25 30.44
C VAL A 614 -32.47 18.24 30.05
N ARG A 615 -32.12 16.98 29.79
CA ARG A 615 -33.08 15.93 29.45
C ARG A 615 -33.99 15.55 30.62
N SER A 616 -33.47 15.61 31.86
CA SER A 616 -34.21 15.23 33.06
C SER A 616 -35.08 16.34 33.65
N GLY A 617 -34.69 17.62 33.52
CA GLY A 617 -35.40 18.74 34.16
C GLY A 617 -35.60 19.99 33.28
N GLY A 618 -35.33 19.89 31.98
CA GLY A 618 -35.36 21.02 31.05
C GLY A 618 -34.20 22.00 31.25
N PHE A 619 -34.10 23.01 30.37
CA PHE A 619 -33.04 24.02 30.46
C PHE A 619 -33.06 24.83 31.77
N SER A 620 -34.23 24.89 32.43
CA SER A 620 -34.40 25.50 33.76
C SER A 620 -33.66 24.75 34.88
N ALA A 621 -33.33 23.47 34.70
CA ALA A 621 -32.62 22.67 35.69
C ALA A 621 -31.11 22.95 35.77
N LEU A 622 -30.55 23.66 34.78
CA LEU A 622 -29.18 24.16 34.82
C LEU A 622 -29.11 25.45 35.66
N SER A 623 -28.07 25.59 36.48
CA SER A 623 -27.70 26.87 37.09
C SER A 623 -27.32 27.92 36.04
N GLU A 624 -27.29 29.20 36.41
CA GLU A 624 -26.99 30.28 35.45
C GLU A 624 -25.60 30.12 34.81
N ALA A 625 -24.59 29.70 35.59
CA ALA A 625 -23.26 29.38 35.09
C ALA A 625 -23.27 28.16 34.13
N GLU A 626 -24.01 27.10 34.47
CA GLU A 626 -24.13 25.91 33.61
C GLU A 626 -24.89 26.22 32.31
N ARG A 627 -25.84 27.16 32.32
CA ARG A 627 -26.55 27.60 31.11
C ARG A 627 -25.63 28.33 30.14
N GLU A 628 -24.74 29.20 30.65
CA GLU A 628 -23.73 29.85 29.81
C GLU A 628 -22.70 28.85 29.28
N GLU A 629 -22.24 27.94 30.13
CA GLU A 629 -21.30 26.87 29.77
C GLU A 629 -21.89 25.97 28.67
N TYR A 630 -23.14 25.52 28.84
CA TYR A 630 -23.86 24.68 27.88
C TYR A 630 -24.04 25.38 26.53
N LYS A 631 -24.38 26.67 26.52
CA LYS A 631 -24.48 27.47 25.28
C LYS A 631 -23.14 27.58 24.55
N ARG A 632 -22.03 27.76 25.29
CA ARG A 632 -20.68 27.82 24.70
C ARG A 632 -20.28 26.47 24.09
N LEU A 633 -20.50 25.37 24.82
CA LEU A 633 -20.19 24.01 24.35
C LEU A 633 -21.02 23.61 23.13
N ILE A 634 -22.33 23.91 23.12
CA ILE A 634 -23.19 23.68 21.95
C ILE A 634 -22.69 24.50 20.75
N LYS A 635 -22.36 25.78 20.94
CA LYS A 635 -21.85 26.63 19.86
C LYS A 635 -20.53 26.12 19.29
N GLN A 636 -19.61 25.65 20.13
CA GLN A 636 -18.36 25.01 19.70
C GLN A 636 -18.62 23.69 18.96
N SER A 637 -19.57 22.88 19.41
CA SER A 637 -19.96 21.63 18.74
C SER A 637 -20.65 21.84 17.38
N HIS A 638 -21.34 22.97 17.20
CA HIS A 638 -21.93 23.36 15.92
C HIS A 638 -20.90 23.94 14.94
N MET A 639 -19.88 24.65 15.43
CA MET A 639 -18.78 25.13 14.59
C MET A 639 -17.86 23.99 14.13
N SER A 640 -17.69 22.93 14.92
CA SER A 640 -16.90 21.74 14.53
C SER A 640 -17.64 20.76 13.61
N LYS A 641 -18.95 20.95 13.39
CA LYS A 641 -19.77 20.17 12.44
C LYS A 641 -20.01 20.91 11.12
N GLY A 642 -19.37 22.06 10.95
CA GLY A 642 -19.43 22.90 9.76
C GLY A 642 -18.03 23.27 9.28
N GLU A 643 -17.17 22.27 9.12
CA GLU A 643 -15.94 22.32 8.31
C GLU A 643 -15.76 20.97 7.60
#